data_AF-A0A954EZW9-F1
#
_entry.id   AF-A0A954EZW9-F1
#
_cell.length_a   1.000
_cell.length_b   1.000
_cell.length_c   1.000
_cell.angle_alpha   90.00
_cell.angle_beta   90.00
_cell.angle_gamma   90.00
#
_symmetry.space_group_name_H-M   'P 1'
#
loop_
_entity.id
_entity.type
_entity.pdbx_description
1 polymer ?
#
loop_
_entity_poly.entity_id
_entity_poly.type
_entity_poly.pdbx_seq_one_letter_code
_entity_poly.pdbx_strand_id
1 'polypeptide(L)'
;HQDLLFHVAEEEFDHPYFYGVLLEATLLQGGPWTETERIVAGAIRHLNDYVGYRPLAVLENDQKTEVYSHERFRPIPLFIAGAGVGAGRYEDLLQQTFEFLRQAPDDLLYDAYFDQDRLEELAIDLRAYDHLHPVNKRTNYLFGEWDPHRIDNQGYYRRFIIRKIILDSLQDWIEDKSVRIPKAEKLFDAAAALCGTMVMASSISGAGPSTHDSTISLTSLLPIVARRRDEFYARVMESVSGDRRARLLKEQEKTQQPFGHIRQYLNMKLAGYGARQVQHRELAHLYAMLGYQGASREQALSIPAASTRIETEIECVLSGVHQALREGDVSAAFDELKVVPQLLKRGIECGALVDPWNMLGFQGQFPLFTSREDSIPDNRVETLLSLMEQIFTAFSRTLGDAAAKGLPALREQISVLHQNVAEWWDRYGSDVIADLPDVSGQESWESATHVSSVLTEWQQAGEAAGDIGFWREHVERFQSAQSYALVVDALLRRGDEVAAMGLLMQWASQLDEVGFECPHHSIFSQLIRWMKLVAGRELPPEDVGTLLGQIRRMFDFLEANAEEWWRVPNYGRVVDSAKSLPSDELEFGESEEGGFEEPDEEEEDAVFGAAYDGVVFRDSADDGNWGEMVDGNSPFSNTEFEAINRQLEPRLKFLNAVGQLWQMAAAKFAAEMYRGVDDWMSDDHIIGALSGWHRQAQRWQIDLAELMESVWDHEISESSGDHDSNVEYDIQLQVKYYVLHQVISTLICLRNAERLLNGIIPEHVDIPRGTEQDRQLARLYRSVIQRDVEQVRGLMPQMLSRLSRNPLLYIPLENGGEPGQILRIQALQSIVRFLLRELPRLGLLRETWHVLLTAYRMERKWRPRGQAITEFDRLFSIALRSTLDALVVSAKRWNGDKEIAAEDLIEAIGQVLDPYQWLWAEHSRTMRISAVDAIRRESEWQDIRDFVEKYGGDFFNANNLTLGNVRAILHSGVDWFLDYLEVESDPLHPIKLLDDIDAGIVDREEAEWALEQVYSIVVDRFDRFLEYNTTTTQSDYGEMIYCLLDFLRLEAAYDRDAWNLTPLVLVHEVLVRNGMMEGAEVWESTFEMQTADVADQHLKDLRRLQKKYGMRMPTIVDQFNERFVKPLAVNRILALVHQAAEDARAGSHEDSPAFHNLHEQVDDYLEDSWGSGVDLPEWLRLLEKEVVDAIQPEEGGRPGTEAELEILPVPVSKAQFRDQVRIWRSSLSAKDKDADTGPVDGAGSTEA
;
A
#
# COMPACT_ATOMS: atom_id res chain seq x y z
N HIS A 1 25.97 -19.65 4.77
CA HIS A 1 25.96 -20.32 3.44
C HIS A 1 24.75 -21.18 3.20
N GLN A 2 24.36 -22.09 4.11
CA GLN A 2 23.13 -22.91 3.94
C GLN A 2 21.89 -22.05 3.67
N ASP A 3 21.77 -20.88 4.30
CA ASP A 3 20.67 -19.94 4.07
C ASP A 3 20.88 -19.12 2.78
N LEU A 4 22.01 -18.40 2.71
CA LEU A 4 22.38 -17.49 1.61
C LEU A 4 22.43 -18.17 0.22
N LEU A 5 22.97 -19.39 0.15
CA LEU A 5 23.19 -20.14 -1.10
C LEU A 5 22.29 -21.39 -1.18
N PHE A 6 21.20 -21.44 -0.40
CA PHE A 6 20.27 -22.57 -0.36
C PHE A 6 19.76 -23.01 -1.75
N HIS A 7 19.52 -22.05 -2.63
CA HIS A 7 18.97 -22.26 -3.97
C HIS A 7 20.01 -22.78 -4.99
N VAL A 8 21.30 -22.80 -4.62
CA VAL A 8 22.40 -23.23 -5.47
C VAL A 8 22.54 -24.75 -5.34
N ALA A 9 22.27 -25.48 -6.43
CA ALA A 9 22.44 -26.93 -6.46
C ALA A 9 23.94 -27.32 -6.43
N GLU A 10 24.26 -28.53 -5.97
CA GLU A 10 25.65 -29.00 -5.88
C GLU A 10 26.36 -28.97 -7.24
N GLU A 11 25.64 -29.28 -8.32
CA GLU A 11 26.17 -29.26 -9.69
C GLU A 11 26.55 -27.85 -10.18
N GLU A 12 25.98 -26.80 -9.58
CA GLU A 12 26.35 -25.42 -9.94
C GLU A 12 27.73 -25.02 -9.40
N PHE A 13 28.27 -25.76 -8.43
CA PHE A 13 29.64 -25.56 -7.95
C PHE A 13 30.69 -26.29 -8.82
N ASP A 14 30.29 -27.10 -9.81
CA ASP A 14 31.18 -27.88 -10.67
C ASP A 14 31.92 -27.02 -11.72
N HIS A 15 32.79 -26.14 -11.25
CA HIS A 15 33.64 -25.30 -12.08
C HIS A 15 35.13 -25.62 -11.87
N PRO A 16 35.93 -25.79 -12.95
CA PRO A 16 37.32 -26.21 -12.84
C PRO A 16 38.18 -25.25 -12.01
N TYR A 17 37.94 -23.94 -12.14
CA TYR A 17 38.65 -22.93 -11.38
C TYR A 17 38.15 -22.82 -9.94
N PHE A 18 36.88 -23.14 -9.65
CA PHE A 18 36.39 -23.21 -8.28
C PHE A 18 37.08 -24.34 -7.51
N TYR A 19 37.20 -25.52 -8.11
CA TYR A 19 38.01 -26.61 -7.57
C TYR A 19 39.47 -26.21 -7.32
N GLY A 20 40.06 -25.46 -8.25
CA GLY A 20 41.41 -24.90 -8.09
C GLY A 20 41.54 -24.05 -6.82
N VAL A 21 40.61 -23.11 -6.62
CA VAL A 21 40.58 -22.23 -5.44
C VAL A 21 40.32 -23.01 -4.15
N LEU A 22 39.42 -24.01 -4.16
CA LEU A 22 39.19 -24.88 -3.00
C LEU A 22 40.44 -25.67 -2.60
N LEU A 23 41.16 -26.22 -3.59
CA LEU A 23 42.41 -26.94 -3.35
C LEU A 23 43.49 -26.00 -2.80
N GLU A 24 43.63 -24.80 -3.35
CA GLU A 24 44.56 -23.78 -2.85
C GLU A 24 44.25 -23.40 -1.40
N ALA A 25 42.99 -23.05 -1.10
CA ALA A 25 42.55 -22.69 0.25
C ALA A 25 42.79 -23.81 1.27
N THR A 26 42.59 -25.07 0.86
CA THR A 26 42.85 -26.26 1.68
C THR A 26 44.35 -26.46 1.91
N LEU A 27 45.18 -26.35 0.86
CA LEU A 27 46.63 -26.51 0.95
C LEU A 27 47.30 -25.42 1.79
N LEU A 28 46.76 -24.20 1.79
CA LEU A 28 47.23 -23.08 2.61
C LEU A 28 47.09 -23.34 4.12
N GLN A 29 46.18 -24.21 4.56
CA GLN A 29 45.97 -24.51 5.99
C GLN A 29 47.12 -25.32 6.62
N GLY A 30 47.93 -25.98 5.79
CA GLY A 30 49.06 -26.79 6.23
C GLY A 30 48.70 -28.02 7.08
N GLY A 31 49.73 -28.85 7.34
CA GLY A 31 49.61 -30.02 8.22
C GLY A 31 49.45 -29.62 9.70
N PRO A 32 48.94 -30.52 10.56
CA PRO A 32 48.62 -31.92 10.28
C PRO A 32 47.29 -32.09 9.51
N TRP A 33 47.33 -32.88 8.43
CA TRP A 33 46.21 -33.12 7.50
C TRP A 33 45.09 -34.01 8.06
N THR A 34 45.27 -34.53 9.28
CA THR A 34 44.29 -35.34 10.00
C THR A 34 43.22 -34.50 10.71
N GLU A 35 43.44 -33.19 10.87
CA GLU A 35 42.52 -32.28 11.55
C GLU A 35 41.53 -31.68 10.55
N THR A 36 40.60 -32.51 10.06
CA THR A 36 39.65 -32.12 9.01
C THR A 36 38.81 -30.90 9.39
N GLU A 37 38.26 -30.83 10.60
CA GLU A 37 37.43 -29.71 11.03
C GLU A 37 38.20 -28.37 11.04
N ARG A 38 39.44 -28.38 11.55
CA ARG A 38 40.32 -27.18 11.53
C ARG A 38 40.59 -26.72 10.11
N ILE A 39 40.92 -27.67 9.22
CA ILE A 39 41.26 -27.37 7.82
C ILE A 39 40.05 -26.84 7.09
N VAL A 40 38.88 -27.47 7.24
CA VAL A 40 37.64 -27.03 6.61
C VAL A 40 37.25 -25.64 7.11
N ALA A 41 37.22 -25.41 8.42
CA ALA A 41 36.89 -24.10 8.99
C ALA A 41 37.90 -23.01 8.56
N GLY A 42 39.19 -23.33 8.52
CA GLY A 42 40.24 -22.42 8.07
C GLY A 42 40.17 -22.11 6.57
N ALA A 43 39.86 -23.12 5.75
CA ALA A 43 39.68 -22.96 4.31
C ALA A 43 38.44 -22.10 4.00
N ILE A 44 37.30 -22.37 4.65
CA ILE A 44 36.07 -21.55 4.51
C ILE A 44 36.35 -20.09 4.87
N ARG A 45 37.07 -19.84 5.97
CA ARG A 45 37.43 -18.47 6.37
C ARG A 45 38.29 -17.76 5.31
N HIS A 46 39.17 -18.49 4.63
CA HIS A 46 39.97 -17.93 3.54
C HIS A 46 39.17 -17.69 2.26
N LEU A 47 38.21 -18.58 1.98
CA LEU A 47 37.32 -18.50 0.82
C LEU A 47 36.31 -17.34 0.94
N ASN A 48 35.84 -17.04 2.15
CA ASN A 48 34.89 -15.97 2.45
C ASN A 48 35.52 -14.57 2.27
N ASP A 49 35.69 -14.17 1.01
CA ASP A 49 36.45 -12.98 0.61
C ASP A 49 35.62 -11.93 -0.16
N TYR A 50 34.32 -12.15 -0.33
CA TYR A 50 33.43 -11.26 -1.07
C TYR A 50 32.09 -11.08 -0.37
N VAL A 51 31.57 -9.85 -0.36
CA VAL A 51 30.21 -9.49 0.08
C VAL A 51 29.47 -8.63 -0.96
N GLY A 52 30.18 -8.00 -1.90
CA GLY A 52 29.61 -7.01 -2.83
C GLY A 52 29.42 -5.64 -2.19
N TYR A 53 28.53 -4.84 -2.75
CA TYR A 53 28.25 -3.51 -2.22
C TYR A 53 27.47 -3.59 -0.90
N ARG A 54 28.16 -3.33 0.21
CA ARG A 54 27.61 -3.31 1.57
C ARG A 54 28.05 -2.01 2.26
N PRO A 55 27.15 -1.00 2.36
CA PRO A 55 27.39 0.18 3.18
C PRO A 55 27.67 -0.25 4.63
N LEU A 56 28.62 0.36 5.31
CA LEU A 56 28.92 0.05 6.72
C LEU A 56 28.72 1.32 7.55
N ALA A 57 27.90 1.22 8.58
CA ALA A 57 27.76 2.28 9.56
C ALA A 57 29.11 2.52 10.26
N VAL A 58 29.46 3.79 10.45
CA VAL A 58 30.59 4.17 11.29
C VAL A 58 30.01 5.04 12.40
N LEU A 59 29.95 4.48 13.60
CA LEU A 59 29.43 5.18 14.78
C LEU A 59 30.53 6.06 15.39
N GLU A 60 30.14 7.13 16.09
CA GLU A 60 31.04 8.12 16.70
C GLU A 60 32.06 7.50 17.67
N ASN A 61 31.74 6.34 18.25
CA ASN A 61 32.61 5.58 19.15
C ASN A 61 33.78 4.85 18.45
N ASP A 62 34.11 5.19 17.20
CA ASP A 62 35.08 4.49 16.33
C ASP A 62 34.80 2.97 16.16
N GLN A 63 33.63 2.49 16.60
CA GLN A 63 33.18 1.14 16.34
C GLN A 63 32.76 1.05 14.87
N LYS A 64 33.69 0.58 14.04
CA LYS A 64 33.37 0.17 12.67
C LYS A 64 32.60 -1.13 12.74
N THR A 65 31.35 -1.12 12.29
CA THR A 65 30.61 -2.37 12.09
C THR A 65 31.37 -3.19 11.06
N GLU A 66 31.85 -4.38 11.46
CA GLU A 66 32.50 -5.29 10.53
C GLU A 66 31.46 -6.17 9.84
N VAL A 67 31.65 -6.42 8.55
CA VAL A 67 30.83 -7.38 7.79
C VAL A 67 30.89 -8.76 8.47
N TYR A 68 29.73 -9.38 8.69
CA TYR A 68 29.64 -10.69 9.30
C TYR A 68 30.35 -11.76 8.47
N SER A 69 30.99 -12.72 9.14
CA SER A 69 31.76 -13.76 8.45
C SER A 69 30.91 -14.69 7.56
N HIS A 70 29.61 -14.82 7.88
CA HIS A 70 28.65 -15.67 7.17
C HIS A 70 27.92 -14.97 6.01
N GLU A 71 27.99 -13.64 5.95
CA GLU A 71 27.55 -12.81 4.82
C GLU A 71 28.53 -12.93 3.65
N ARG A 72 29.81 -13.17 3.95
CA ARG A 72 30.87 -13.39 2.96
C ARG A 72 30.81 -14.80 2.38
N PHE A 73 31.09 -14.91 1.08
CA PHE A 73 31.28 -16.19 0.39
C PHE A 73 32.34 -16.05 -0.71
N ARG A 74 32.67 -17.15 -1.39
CA ARG A 74 33.59 -17.15 -2.53
C ARG A 74 32.80 -17.12 -3.86
N PRO A 75 32.91 -16.05 -4.66
CA PRO A 75 32.40 -16.03 -6.03
C PRO A 75 33.09 -17.11 -6.88
N ILE A 76 32.36 -17.70 -7.83
CA ILE A 76 32.95 -18.73 -8.70
C ILE A 76 33.80 -18.07 -9.79
N PRO A 77 35.11 -18.36 -9.87
CA PRO A 77 35.95 -17.84 -10.94
C PRO A 77 35.56 -18.45 -12.30
N LEU A 78 35.30 -17.59 -13.28
CA LEU A 78 35.02 -17.96 -14.68
C LEU A 78 36.19 -17.63 -15.62
N PHE A 79 37.06 -16.70 -15.25
CA PHE A 79 38.31 -16.39 -15.95
C PHE A 79 39.41 -16.13 -14.92
N ILE A 80 40.62 -16.61 -15.22
CA ILE A 80 41.84 -16.31 -14.45
C ILE A 80 42.92 -15.85 -15.42
N ALA A 81 43.62 -14.76 -15.07
CA ALA A 81 44.72 -14.23 -15.86
C ALA A 81 45.79 -15.30 -16.16
N GLY A 82 46.21 -15.38 -17.42
CA GLY A 82 47.15 -16.40 -17.91
C GLY A 82 46.56 -17.79 -18.19
N ALA A 83 45.47 -18.18 -17.53
CA ALA A 83 44.75 -19.43 -17.79
C ALA A 83 43.63 -19.27 -18.83
N GLY A 84 42.98 -18.09 -18.87
CA GLY A 84 41.87 -17.79 -19.78
C GLY A 84 40.51 -18.15 -19.19
N VAL A 85 39.49 -18.21 -20.06
CA VAL A 85 38.10 -18.56 -19.68
C VAL A 85 38.03 -20.05 -19.32
N GLY A 86 37.36 -20.37 -18.21
CA GLY A 86 37.18 -21.73 -17.73
C GLY A 86 36.13 -22.50 -18.53
N ALA A 87 36.35 -23.81 -18.71
CA ALA A 87 35.39 -24.68 -19.37
C ALA A 87 34.08 -24.78 -18.57
N GLY A 88 32.93 -24.69 -19.25
CA GLY A 88 31.62 -24.78 -18.61
C GLY A 88 30.48 -24.14 -19.42
N ARG A 89 29.33 -23.93 -18.77
CA ARG A 89 28.11 -23.38 -19.39
C ARG A 89 28.34 -22.02 -20.07
N TYR A 90 29.19 -21.17 -19.50
CA TYR A 90 29.42 -19.79 -19.95
C TYR A 90 30.65 -19.60 -20.86
N GLU A 91 31.36 -20.68 -21.21
CA GLU A 91 32.63 -20.61 -21.95
C GLU A 91 32.50 -19.86 -23.27
N ASP A 92 31.59 -20.30 -24.14
CA ASP A 92 31.36 -19.71 -25.47
C ASP A 92 31.02 -18.20 -25.38
N LEU A 93 30.16 -17.83 -24.42
CA LEU A 93 29.69 -16.46 -24.23
C LEU A 93 30.84 -15.55 -23.78
N LEU A 94 31.55 -15.95 -22.73
CA LEU A 94 32.65 -15.17 -22.19
C LEU A 94 33.82 -15.08 -23.16
N GLN A 95 34.17 -16.16 -23.86
CA GLN A 95 35.24 -16.13 -24.85
C GLN A 95 34.95 -15.12 -25.96
N GLN A 96 33.70 -15.05 -26.45
CA GLN A 96 33.28 -14.07 -27.44
C GLN A 96 33.24 -12.64 -26.86
N THR A 97 32.81 -12.47 -25.60
CA THR A 97 32.83 -11.15 -24.91
C THR A 97 34.25 -10.62 -24.73
N PHE A 98 35.21 -11.46 -24.33
CA PHE A 98 36.62 -11.06 -24.25
C PHE A 98 37.21 -10.71 -25.61
N GLU A 99 36.74 -11.34 -26.69
CA GLU A 99 37.16 -10.96 -28.05
C GLU A 99 36.67 -9.55 -28.41
N PHE A 100 35.43 -9.18 -28.04
CA PHE A 100 34.95 -7.82 -28.19
C PHE A 100 35.74 -6.81 -27.35
N LEU A 101 36.06 -7.14 -26.10
CA LEU A 101 36.89 -6.30 -25.25
C LEU A 101 38.28 -6.07 -25.88
N ARG A 102 38.94 -7.10 -26.43
CA ARG A 102 40.25 -6.95 -27.09
C ARG A 102 40.22 -6.12 -28.37
N GLN A 103 39.09 -6.17 -29.09
CA GLN A 103 38.88 -5.38 -30.30
C GLN A 103 38.38 -3.95 -29.98
N ALA A 104 37.97 -3.71 -28.73
CA ALA A 104 37.50 -2.42 -28.30
C ALA A 104 38.66 -1.40 -28.28
N PRO A 105 38.41 -0.16 -28.71
CA PRO A 105 39.39 0.92 -28.71
C PRO A 105 39.90 1.28 -27.30
N ASP A 106 41.21 1.55 -27.18
CA ASP A 106 41.85 1.86 -25.89
C ASP A 106 41.29 3.14 -25.23
N ASP A 107 40.85 4.13 -26.01
CA ASP A 107 40.21 5.37 -25.53
C ASP A 107 38.91 5.07 -24.77
N LEU A 108 38.04 4.25 -25.36
CA LEU A 108 36.76 3.89 -24.76
C LEU A 108 36.93 3.06 -23.49
N LEU A 109 37.87 2.11 -23.50
CA LEU A 109 38.18 1.28 -22.33
C LEU A 109 38.83 2.09 -21.20
N TYR A 110 39.70 3.03 -21.54
CA TYR A 110 40.31 3.95 -20.57
C TYR A 110 39.26 4.82 -19.88
N ASP A 111 38.38 5.45 -20.67
CA ASP A 111 37.31 6.29 -20.14
C ASP A 111 36.31 5.48 -19.29
N ALA A 112 36.08 4.22 -19.65
CA ALA A 112 35.25 3.28 -18.90
C ALA A 112 35.95 2.63 -17.69
N TYR A 113 37.20 3.00 -17.41
CA TYR A 113 38.01 2.45 -16.32
C TYR A 113 38.21 0.93 -16.39
N PHE A 114 38.14 0.34 -17.58
CA PHE A 114 38.26 -1.11 -17.78
C PHE A 114 39.59 -1.46 -18.44
N ASP A 115 40.60 -1.82 -17.64
CA ASP A 115 41.91 -2.26 -18.13
C ASP A 115 42.04 -3.79 -18.07
N GLN A 116 42.15 -4.43 -19.23
CA GLN A 116 42.25 -5.89 -19.34
C GLN A 116 43.53 -6.45 -18.73
N ASP A 117 44.64 -5.72 -18.80
CA ASP A 117 45.91 -6.17 -18.24
C ASP A 117 45.88 -6.17 -16.70
N ARG A 118 44.89 -5.47 -16.11
CA ARG A 118 44.71 -5.42 -14.66
C ARG A 118 43.75 -6.47 -14.12
N LEU A 119 42.92 -7.07 -14.97
CA LEU A 119 41.95 -8.08 -14.58
C LEU A 119 42.65 -9.41 -14.25
N GLU A 120 42.74 -9.73 -12.96
CA GLU A 120 43.28 -11.01 -12.49
C GLU A 120 42.21 -12.12 -12.54
N GLU A 121 40.96 -11.77 -12.21
CA GLU A 121 39.85 -12.72 -12.08
C GLU A 121 38.52 -12.11 -12.56
N LEU A 122 37.77 -12.83 -13.39
CA LEU A 122 36.33 -12.59 -13.59
C LEU A 122 35.56 -13.68 -12.85
N ALA A 123 34.64 -13.30 -11.96
CA ALA A 123 33.86 -14.26 -11.19
C ALA A 123 32.35 -13.98 -11.22
N ILE A 124 31.58 -15.00 -10.87
CA ILE A 124 30.12 -14.93 -10.79
C ILE A 124 29.67 -14.89 -9.33
N ASP A 125 28.81 -13.93 -9.01
CA ASP A 125 28.06 -13.87 -7.75
C ASP A 125 26.89 -14.85 -7.82
N LEU A 126 26.89 -15.83 -6.92
CA LEU A 126 25.91 -16.91 -6.83
C LEU A 126 24.67 -16.54 -6.02
N ARG A 127 24.63 -15.38 -5.36
CA ARG A 127 23.46 -14.98 -4.58
C ARG A 127 22.25 -14.84 -5.50
N ALA A 128 21.10 -15.24 -4.97
CA ALA A 128 19.85 -15.06 -5.65
C ALA A 128 19.60 -13.57 -5.87
N TYR A 129 19.04 -13.24 -7.03
CA TYR A 129 18.50 -11.91 -7.23
C TYR A 129 17.30 -11.71 -6.30
N ASP A 130 17.34 -10.64 -5.51
CA ASP A 130 16.28 -10.20 -4.62
C ASP A 130 15.79 -8.84 -5.09
N HIS A 131 14.61 -8.80 -5.72
CA HIS A 131 14.07 -7.58 -6.30
C HIS A 131 13.89 -6.44 -5.28
N LEU A 132 13.61 -6.77 -4.02
CA LEU A 132 13.32 -5.81 -2.96
C LEU A 132 14.58 -5.25 -2.31
N HIS A 133 15.73 -5.91 -2.47
CA HIS A 133 16.96 -5.44 -1.87
C HIS A 133 17.41 -4.10 -2.52
N PRO A 134 17.63 -3.02 -1.73
CA PRO A 134 17.91 -1.68 -2.24
C PRO A 134 19.16 -1.59 -3.13
N VAL A 135 20.18 -2.43 -2.87
CA VAL A 135 21.36 -2.58 -3.74
C VAL A 135 21.03 -2.78 -5.23
N ASN A 136 19.91 -3.41 -5.56
CA ASN A 136 19.53 -3.66 -6.95
C ASN A 136 18.93 -2.43 -7.65
N LYS A 137 18.60 -1.37 -6.89
CA LYS A 137 18.27 -0.04 -7.42
C LYS A 137 19.53 0.74 -7.80
N ARG A 138 20.72 0.30 -7.37
CA ARG A 138 22.00 0.91 -7.79
C ARG A 138 22.22 0.67 -9.28
N THR A 139 22.46 1.76 -10.01
CA THR A 139 22.66 1.74 -11.46
C THR A 139 23.72 0.72 -11.90
N ASN A 140 23.33 -0.13 -12.85
CA ASN A 140 24.14 -1.21 -13.45
C ASN A 140 24.73 -2.26 -12.49
N TYR A 141 24.37 -2.25 -11.20
CA TYR A 141 24.85 -3.25 -10.24
C TYR A 141 24.62 -4.67 -10.77
N LEU A 142 23.43 -4.98 -11.29
CA LEU A 142 23.11 -6.31 -11.83
C LEU A 142 24.04 -6.77 -12.97
N PHE A 143 24.60 -5.85 -13.74
CA PHE A 143 25.42 -6.19 -14.91
C PHE A 143 26.89 -6.39 -14.58
N GLY A 144 27.38 -5.85 -13.47
CA GLY A 144 28.77 -5.97 -13.10
C GLY A 144 29.23 -4.96 -12.06
N GLU A 145 30.32 -5.26 -11.37
CA GLU A 145 31.11 -4.26 -10.64
C GLU A 145 32.54 -4.76 -10.44
N TRP A 146 33.48 -3.82 -10.32
CA TRP A 146 34.78 -4.12 -9.75
C TRP A 146 34.66 -4.41 -8.26
N ASP A 147 35.32 -5.47 -7.80
CA ASP A 147 35.25 -5.92 -6.41
C ASP A 147 36.09 -5.03 -5.47
N PRO A 148 35.44 -4.33 -4.52
CA PRO A 148 36.14 -3.48 -3.56
C PRO A 148 37.10 -4.23 -2.62
N HIS A 149 36.89 -5.53 -2.40
CA HIS A 149 37.69 -6.33 -1.46
C HIS A 149 38.96 -6.92 -2.08
N ARG A 150 39.13 -6.82 -3.40
CA ARG A 150 40.33 -7.27 -4.13
C ARG A 150 41.03 -6.09 -4.78
N ILE A 151 41.70 -5.32 -3.93
CA ILE A 151 42.51 -4.15 -4.29
C ILE A 151 44.01 -4.48 -4.22
N ASP A 152 44.79 -3.93 -5.13
CA ASP A 152 46.24 -4.00 -5.08
C ASP A 152 46.88 -2.89 -4.22
N ASN A 153 48.21 -2.94 -4.07
CA ASN A 153 48.95 -1.91 -3.32
C ASN A 153 48.97 -0.52 -4.00
N GLN A 154 48.52 -0.41 -5.25
CA GLN A 154 48.42 0.84 -6.01
C GLN A 154 47.02 1.46 -5.94
N GLY A 155 46.06 0.78 -5.32
CA GLY A 155 44.68 1.24 -5.18
C GLY A 155 43.75 0.82 -6.32
N TYR A 156 44.15 -0.13 -7.18
CA TYR A 156 43.32 -0.63 -8.28
C TYR A 156 42.63 -1.95 -7.95
N TYR A 157 41.37 -2.06 -8.37
CA TYR A 157 40.62 -3.32 -8.27
C TYR A 157 41.13 -4.36 -9.28
N ARG A 158 41.12 -5.64 -8.86
CA ARG A 158 41.71 -6.75 -9.63
C ARG A 158 40.73 -7.85 -10.02
N ARG A 159 39.56 -7.88 -9.40
CA ARG A 159 38.50 -8.87 -9.65
C ARG A 159 37.23 -8.16 -10.15
N PHE A 160 36.66 -8.62 -11.26
CA PHE A 160 35.37 -8.13 -11.75
C PHE A 160 34.29 -9.18 -11.51
N ILE A 161 33.14 -8.77 -10.99
CA ILE A 161 32.04 -9.67 -10.58
C ILE A 161 30.83 -9.44 -11.46
N ILE A 162 30.24 -10.51 -12.01
CA ILE A 162 28.97 -10.51 -12.76
C ILE A 162 27.93 -11.29 -11.98
N ARG A 163 26.65 -10.89 -12.04
CA ARG A 163 25.57 -11.54 -11.29
C ARG A 163 25.05 -12.73 -12.08
N LYS A 164 24.75 -13.83 -11.38
CA LYS A 164 24.27 -15.07 -12.00
C LYS A 164 23.05 -14.87 -12.89
N ILE A 165 22.06 -14.08 -12.44
CA ILE A 165 20.81 -13.86 -13.17
C ILE A 165 21.02 -13.32 -14.60
N ILE A 166 22.04 -12.48 -14.82
CA ILE A 166 22.33 -11.92 -16.15
C ILE A 166 22.96 -12.99 -17.05
N LEU A 167 23.93 -13.75 -16.55
CA LEU A 167 24.57 -14.81 -17.33
C LEU A 167 23.58 -15.94 -17.66
N ASP A 168 22.76 -16.35 -16.69
CA ASP A 168 21.68 -17.33 -16.89
C ASP A 168 20.67 -16.83 -17.94
N SER A 169 20.22 -15.58 -17.82
CA SER A 169 19.25 -15.00 -18.77
C SER A 169 19.80 -14.92 -20.20
N LEU A 170 21.07 -14.51 -20.36
CA LEU A 170 21.72 -14.47 -21.68
C LEU A 170 21.88 -15.87 -22.26
N GLN A 171 22.25 -16.86 -21.44
CA GLN A 171 22.37 -18.24 -21.87
C GLN A 171 21.02 -18.82 -22.32
N ASP A 172 19.96 -18.58 -21.55
CA ASP A 172 18.60 -18.99 -21.89
C ASP A 172 18.17 -18.40 -23.25
N TRP A 173 18.51 -17.14 -23.51
CA TRP A 173 18.22 -16.49 -24.79
C TRP A 173 18.97 -17.13 -25.98
N ILE A 174 20.23 -17.50 -25.78
CA ILE A 174 21.04 -18.19 -26.79
C ILE A 174 20.43 -19.57 -27.11
N GLU A 175 19.96 -20.28 -26.09
CA GLU A 175 19.41 -21.64 -26.20
C GLU A 175 17.94 -21.67 -26.66
N ASP A 176 17.21 -20.57 -26.53
CA ASP A 176 15.79 -20.48 -26.85
C ASP A 176 15.48 -20.89 -28.30
N LYS A 177 14.79 -22.03 -28.48
CA LYS A 177 14.45 -22.57 -29.80
C LYS A 177 13.32 -21.80 -30.50
N SER A 178 12.59 -20.94 -29.78
CA SER A 178 11.49 -20.13 -30.32
C SER A 178 11.99 -19.09 -31.32
N VAL A 179 13.19 -18.54 -31.07
CA VAL A 179 13.82 -17.52 -31.91
C VAL A 179 14.51 -18.19 -33.10
N ARG A 180 13.99 -17.97 -34.31
CA ARG A 180 14.49 -18.50 -35.59
C ARG A 180 15.79 -17.81 -36.07
N ILE A 181 16.80 -17.76 -35.21
CA ILE A 181 18.12 -17.19 -35.48
C ILE A 181 19.18 -18.28 -35.20
N PRO A 182 20.22 -18.45 -36.04
CA PRO A 182 21.30 -19.40 -35.77
C PRO A 182 21.98 -19.15 -34.41
N LYS A 183 22.36 -20.22 -33.69
CA LYS A 183 23.02 -20.10 -32.37
C LYS A 183 24.24 -19.18 -32.39
N ALA A 184 25.05 -19.22 -33.45
CA ALA A 184 26.23 -18.37 -33.59
C ALA A 184 25.91 -16.87 -33.70
N GLU A 185 24.77 -16.52 -34.29
CA GLU A 185 24.30 -15.13 -34.39
C GLU A 185 23.78 -14.64 -33.03
N LYS A 186 23.07 -15.50 -32.29
CA LYS A 186 22.65 -15.18 -30.93
C LYS A 186 23.84 -15.02 -29.99
N LEU A 187 24.79 -15.95 -30.05
CA LEU A 187 26.00 -15.85 -29.23
C LEU A 187 26.73 -14.51 -29.47
N PHE A 188 26.82 -14.07 -30.73
CA PHE A 188 27.43 -12.79 -31.08
C PHE A 188 26.67 -11.61 -30.47
N ASP A 189 25.34 -11.55 -30.64
CA ASP A 189 24.53 -10.46 -30.11
C ASP A 189 24.62 -10.42 -28.56
N ALA A 190 24.48 -11.57 -27.91
CA ALA A 190 24.53 -11.69 -26.44
C ALA A 190 25.88 -11.27 -25.87
N ALA A 191 26.97 -11.69 -26.52
CA ALA A 191 28.32 -11.32 -26.10
C ALA A 191 28.60 -9.81 -26.29
N ALA A 192 28.07 -9.20 -27.35
CA ALA A 192 28.18 -7.75 -27.59
C ALA A 192 27.40 -6.97 -26.53
N ALA A 193 26.18 -7.39 -26.20
CA ALA A 193 25.38 -6.77 -25.15
C ALA A 193 26.06 -6.89 -23.78
N LEU A 194 26.57 -8.09 -23.42
CA LEU A 194 27.31 -8.29 -22.17
C LEU A 194 28.55 -7.39 -22.07
N CYS A 195 29.32 -7.28 -23.17
CA CYS A 195 30.47 -6.38 -23.24
C CYS A 195 30.08 -4.92 -23.00
N GLY A 196 29.03 -4.43 -23.67
CA GLY A 196 28.53 -3.07 -23.48
C GLY A 196 28.08 -2.81 -22.05
N THR A 197 27.45 -3.78 -21.39
CA THR A 197 27.03 -3.66 -20.00
C THR A 197 28.19 -3.72 -19.00
N MET A 198 29.24 -4.52 -19.27
CA MET A 198 30.45 -4.55 -18.43
C MET A 198 31.19 -3.20 -18.46
N VAL A 199 31.27 -2.58 -19.63
CA VAL A 199 31.85 -1.23 -19.80
C VAL A 199 31.07 -0.17 -19.01
N MET A 200 29.73 -0.25 -19.01
CA MET A 200 28.89 0.66 -18.22
C MET A 200 29.07 0.44 -16.71
N ALA A 201 29.03 -0.83 -16.27
CA ALA A 201 29.23 -1.21 -14.87
C ALA A 201 30.59 -0.72 -14.34
N SER A 202 31.66 -0.93 -15.12
CA SER A 202 33.00 -0.46 -14.81
C SER A 202 33.09 1.07 -14.70
N SER A 203 32.37 1.80 -15.57
CA SER A 203 32.32 3.26 -15.51
C SER A 203 31.74 3.78 -14.19
N ILE A 204 30.78 3.06 -13.61
CA ILE A 204 30.12 3.42 -12.35
C ILE A 204 30.97 3.02 -11.14
N SER A 205 31.52 1.80 -11.11
CA SER A 205 32.36 1.38 -9.99
C SER A 205 33.73 2.06 -9.97
N GLY A 206 34.22 2.53 -11.12
CA GLY A 206 35.55 3.10 -11.28
C GLY A 206 36.68 2.06 -11.19
N ALA A 207 37.93 2.51 -11.35
CA ALA A 207 39.12 1.64 -11.30
C ALA A 207 39.62 1.36 -9.87
N GLY A 208 39.13 2.12 -8.89
CA GLY A 208 39.57 2.09 -7.50
C GLY A 208 38.75 3.03 -6.60
N PRO A 209 38.95 3.00 -5.27
CA PRO A 209 38.14 3.74 -4.30
C PRO A 209 38.17 5.27 -4.48
N SER A 210 39.23 5.82 -5.08
CA SER A 210 39.41 7.25 -5.29
C SER A 210 38.99 7.74 -6.69
N THR A 211 38.25 6.92 -7.45
CA THR A 211 37.89 7.27 -8.84
C THR A 211 36.81 8.36 -8.90
N HIS A 212 35.76 8.19 -8.10
CA HIS A 212 34.66 9.13 -7.97
C HIS A 212 34.73 9.76 -6.58
N ASP A 213 34.66 11.08 -6.50
CA ASP A 213 34.59 11.80 -5.22
C ASP A 213 33.14 12.00 -4.78
N SER A 214 32.93 12.71 -3.67
CA SER A 214 31.59 13.01 -3.16
C SER A 214 30.87 14.12 -3.94
N THR A 215 31.51 14.77 -4.91
CA THR A 215 30.91 15.83 -5.74
C THR A 215 30.24 15.29 -7.00
N ILE A 216 30.55 14.03 -7.35
CA ILE A 216 29.93 13.33 -8.48
C ILE A 216 28.75 12.52 -7.96
N SER A 217 27.57 12.78 -8.51
CA SER A 217 26.39 11.95 -8.29
C SER A 217 26.04 11.07 -9.47
N LEU A 218 25.19 10.07 -9.23
CA LEU A 218 24.69 9.19 -10.28
C LEU A 218 23.99 9.97 -11.39
N THR A 219 23.27 11.04 -11.06
CA THR A 219 22.57 11.92 -12.01
C THR A 219 23.52 12.53 -13.03
N SER A 220 24.67 13.04 -12.57
CA SER A 220 25.70 13.61 -13.46
C SER A 220 26.41 12.54 -14.31
N LEU A 221 26.58 11.33 -13.76
CA LEU A 221 27.37 10.26 -14.36
C LEU A 221 26.58 9.46 -15.41
N LEU A 222 25.27 9.28 -15.21
CA LEU A 222 24.38 8.47 -16.05
C LEU A 222 24.42 8.82 -17.56
N PRO A 223 24.29 10.10 -17.97
CA PRO A 223 24.36 10.47 -19.39
C PRO A 223 25.70 10.13 -20.03
N ILE A 224 26.80 10.29 -19.28
CA ILE A 224 28.16 9.99 -19.73
C ILE A 224 28.31 8.49 -19.98
N VAL A 225 27.85 7.66 -19.04
CA VAL A 225 27.91 6.21 -19.12
C VAL A 225 27.07 5.68 -20.28
N ALA A 226 25.86 6.21 -20.49
CA ALA A 226 24.98 5.81 -21.60
C ALA A 226 25.60 6.13 -22.97
N ARG A 227 26.19 7.32 -23.14
CA ARG A 227 26.87 7.72 -24.39
C ARG A 227 28.03 6.78 -24.74
N ARG A 228 28.82 6.35 -23.75
CA ARG A 228 29.94 5.40 -23.94
C ARG A 228 29.46 4.04 -24.47
N ARG A 229 28.34 3.54 -23.94
CA ARG A 229 27.70 2.31 -24.44
C ARG A 229 27.26 2.48 -25.90
N ASP A 230 26.57 3.58 -26.19
CA ASP A 230 26.04 3.82 -27.54
C ASP A 230 27.18 3.98 -28.56
N GLU A 231 28.29 4.60 -28.17
CA GLU A 231 29.52 4.65 -28.97
C GLU A 231 30.12 3.25 -29.19
N PHE A 232 30.21 2.42 -28.15
CA PHE A 232 30.66 1.03 -28.29
C PHE A 232 29.79 0.26 -29.29
N TYR A 233 28.47 0.35 -29.15
CA TYR A 233 27.54 -0.32 -30.07
C TYR A 233 27.61 0.20 -31.50
N ALA A 234 27.76 1.51 -31.70
CA ALA A 234 27.95 2.09 -33.02
C ALA A 234 29.21 1.51 -33.71
N ARG A 235 30.33 1.43 -32.99
CA ARG A 235 31.59 0.86 -33.50
C ARG A 235 31.46 -0.64 -33.79
N VAL A 236 30.74 -1.42 -32.98
CA VAL A 236 30.44 -2.83 -33.28
C VAL A 236 29.57 -2.96 -34.54
N MET A 237 28.59 -2.09 -34.74
CA MET A 237 27.74 -2.10 -35.95
C MET A 237 28.53 -1.77 -37.22
N GLU A 238 29.59 -0.95 -37.12
CA GLU A 238 30.48 -0.64 -38.24
C GLU A 238 31.37 -1.82 -38.65
N SER A 239 31.82 -2.63 -37.69
CA SER A 239 32.71 -3.78 -37.94
C SER A 239 31.99 -4.98 -38.56
N VAL A 240 30.67 -5.06 -38.40
CA VAL A 240 29.85 -6.16 -38.93
C VAL A 240 29.51 -5.95 -40.42
N SER A 241 29.56 -7.02 -41.21
CA SER A 241 29.24 -7.00 -42.65
C SER A 241 28.36 -8.19 -43.09
N GLY A 242 27.76 -8.10 -44.28
CA GLY A 242 26.94 -9.16 -44.88
C GLY A 242 25.52 -9.29 -44.31
N ASP A 243 24.97 -10.50 -44.33
CA ASP A 243 23.59 -10.81 -43.92
C ASP A 243 23.32 -10.47 -42.44
N ARG A 244 24.34 -10.58 -41.58
CA ARG A 244 24.26 -10.18 -40.16
C ARG A 244 23.97 -8.68 -40.01
N ARG A 245 24.67 -7.83 -40.77
CA ARG A 245 24.45 -6.38 -40.73
C ARG A 245 23.02 -6.04 -41.15
N ALA A 246 22.53 -6.65 -42.22
CA ALA A 246 21.15 -6.43 -42.67
C ALA A 246 20.12 -6.85 -41.61
N ARG A 247 20.37 -7.95 -40.88
CA ARG A 247 19.55 -8.39 -39.74
C ARG A 247 19.61 -7.37 -38.60
N LEU A 248 20.80 -6.99 -38.14
CA LEU A 248 20.99 -6.08 -37.02
C LEU A 248 20.43 -4.68 -37.30
N LEU A 249 20.56 -4.17 -38.53
CA LEU A 249 19.93 -2.91 -38.92
C LEU A 249 18.39 -2.99 -38.85
N LYS A 250 17.81 -4.11 -39.28
CA LYS A 250 16.37 -4.34 -39.17
C LYS A 250 15.91 -4.49 -37.72
N GLU A 251 16.72 -5.10 -36.86
CA GLU A 251 16.41 -5.15 -35.43
C GLU A 251 16.58 -3.78 -34.78
N GLN A 252 17.63 -3.03 -35.10
CA GLN A 252 17.83 -1.64 -34.66
C GLN A 252 16.66 -0.74 -35.09
N GLU A 253 16.15 -0.86 -36.32
CA GLU A 253 14.95 -0.13 -36.77
C GLU A 253 13.70 -0.48 -35.94
N LYS A 254 13.60 -1.72 -35.44
CA LYS A 254 12.47 -2.13 -34.59
C LYS A 254 12.63 -1.65 -33.16
N THR A 255 13.81 -1.83 -32.56
CA THR A 255 14.08 -1.54 -31.14
C THR A 255 14.59 -0.13 -30.91
N GLN A 256 14.79 0.64 -31.99
CA GLN A 256 15.38 1.99 -32.04
C GLN A 256 16.80 2.10 -31.44
N GLN A 257 17.43 0.97 -31.09
CA GLN A 257 18.77 0.89 -30.52
C GLN A 257 19.48 -0.38 -31.01
N PRO A 258 20.79 -0.33 -31.35
CA PRO A 258 21.57 -1.53 -31.63
C PRO A 258 21.55 -2.49 -30.44
N PHE A 259 21.37 -3.78 -30.71
CA PHE A 259 21.27 -4.85 -29.69
C PHE A 259 20.16 -4.64 -28.63
N GLY A 260 19.23 -3.70 -28.87
CA GLY A 260 18.13 -3.40 -27.96
C GLY A 260 17.22 -4.60 -27.69
N HIS A 261 17.11 -5.54 -28.63
CA HIS A 261 16.31 -6.76 -28.47
C HIS A 261 16.79 -7.66 -27.32
N ILE A 262 18.08 -7.64 -26.99
CA ILE A 262 18.61 -8.38 -25.83
C ILE A 262 18.28 -7.65 -24.54
N ARG A 263 18.47 -6.33 -24.51
CA ARG A 263 18.12 -5.53 -23.33
C ARG A 263 16.62 -5.62 -23.03
N GLN A 264 15.77 -5.57 -24.04
CA GLN A 264 14.34 -5.80 -23.91
C GLN A 264 14.05 -7.18 -23.30
N TYR A 265 14.71 -8.23 -23.78
CA TYR A 265 14.56 -9.57 -23.24
C TYR A 265 15.01 -9.65 -21.77
N LEU A 266 16.17 -9.06 -21.43
CA LEU A 266 16.69 -9.03 -20.06
C LEU A 266 15.76 -8.26 -19.12
N ASN A 267 15.34 -7.05 -19.50
CA ASN A 267 14.41 -6.24 -18.71
C ASN A 267 13.10 -6.98 -18.48
N MET A 268 12.54 -7.63 -19.52
CA MET A 268 11.32 -8.44 -19.37
C MET A 268 11.52 -9.65 -18.46
N LYS A 269 12.66 -10.34 -18.55
CA LYS A 269 12.97 -11.48 -17.68
C LYS A 269 13.13 -11.06 -16.22
N LEU A 270 13.84 -9.95 -15.97
CA LEU A 270 14.04 -9.40 -14.64
C LEU A 270 12.73 -8.87 -14.04
N ALA A 271 11.93 -8.13 -14.82
CA ALA A 271 10.63 -7.65 -14.40
C ALA A 271 9.69 -8.81 -14.05
N GLY A 272 9.59 -9.81 -14.92
CA GLY A 272 8.77 -10.99 -14.66
C GLY A 272 9.25 -11.83 -13.47
N TYR A 273 10.55 -11.88 -13.23
CA TYR A 273 11.10 -12.54 -12.05
C TYR A 273 10.79 -11.74 -10.77
N GLY A 274 10.97 -10.41 -10.78
CA GLY A 274 10.65 -9.55 -9.64
C GLY A 274 9.16 -9.58 -9.29
N ALA A 275 8.28 -9.54 -10.30
CA ALA A 275 6.84 -9.62 -10.09
C ALA A 275 6.41 -10.94 -9.43
N ARG A 276 6.98 -12.07 -9.86
CA ARG A 276 6.79 -13.37 -9.20
C ARG A 276 7.28 -13.38 -7.76
N GLN A 277 8.42 -12.75 -7.47
CA GLN A 277 8.92 -12.68 -6.09
C GLN A 277 7.95 -11.94 -5.18
N VAL A 278 7.43 -10.79 -5.62
CA VAL A 278 6.43 -10.02 -4.85
C VAL A 278 5.16 -10.84 -4.64
N GLN A 279 4.62 -11.46 -5.71
CA GLN A 279 3.41 -12.28 -5.62
C GLN A 279 3.56 -13.48 -4.68
N HIS A 280 4.61 -14.28 -4.86
CA HIS A 280 4.84 -15.45 -4.03
C HIS A 280 5.17 -15.08 -2.58
N ARG A 281 5.83 -13.93 -2.34
CA ARG A 281 6.11 -13.41 -0.98
C ARG A 281 4.82 -13.12 -0.25
N GLU A 282 3.94 -12.32 -0.85
CA GLU A 282 2.66 -11.98 -0.23
C GLU A 282 1.76 -13.21 -0.08
N LEU A 283 1.71 -14.11 -1.05
CA LEU A 283 0.95 -15.36 -0.90
C LEU A 283 1.48 -16.23 0.23
N ALA A 284 2.80 -16.31 0.40
CA ALA A 284 3.41 -17.02 1.51
C ALA A 284 3.01 -16.41 2.86
N HIS A 285 3.00 -15.08 2.96
CA HIS A 285 2.50 -14.34 4.12
C HIS A 285 1.02 -14.65 4.41
N LEU A 286 0.16 -14.53 3.40
CA LEU A 286 -1.29 -14.75 3.54
C LEU A 286 -1.64 -16.20 3.92
N TYR A 287 -0.94 -17.18 3.35
CA TYR A 287 -1.12 -18.60 3.72
C TYR A 287 -0.64 -18.89 5.14
N ALA A 288 0.42 -18.22 5.61
CA ALA A 288 0.85 -18.31 7.01
C ALA A 288 -0.24 -17.74 7.95
N MET A 289 -0.78 -16.55 7.63
CA MET A 289 -1.85 -15.92 8.41
C MET A 289 -3.11 -16.79 8.50
N LEU A 290 -3.52 -17.43 7.38
CA LEU A 290 -4.66 -18.35 7.36
C LEU A 290 -4.43 -19.63 8.17
N GLY A 291 -3.19 -19.93 8.57
CA GLY A 291 -2.83 -21.13 9.33
C GLY A 291 -2.39 -22.33 8.46
N TYR A 292 -2.04 -22.13 7.19
CA TYR A 292 -1.59 -23.17 6.26
C TYR A 292 -0.08 -23.11 6.04
N GLN A 293 0.70 -23.50 7.07
CA GLN A 293 2.17 -23.42 7.06
C GLN A 293 2.83 -24.22 5.91
N GLY A 294 2.26 -25.37 5.54
CA GLY A 294 2.80 -26.20 4.45
C GLY A 294 2.80 -25.47 3.11
N ALA A 295 1.65 -24.92 2.73
CA ALA A 295 1.49 -24.14 1.51
C ALA A 295 2.31 -22.85 1.54
N SER A 296 2.37 -22.16 2.69
CA SER A 296 3.24 -20.98 2.86
C SER A 296 4.71 -21.29 2.57
N ARG A 297 5.23 -22.40 3.11
CA ARG A 297 6.60 -22.86 2.83
C ARG A 297 6.82 -23.24 1.38
N GLU A 298 5.84 -23.87 0.72
CA GLU A 298 5.93 -24.19 -0.71
C GLU A 298 6.06 -22.92 -1.57
N GLN A 299 5.25 -21.90 -1.28
CA GLN A 299 5.33 -20.59 -1.95
C GLN A 299 6.67 -19.90 -1.67
N ALA A 300 7.18 -19.91 -0.43
CA ALA A 300 8.49 -19.36 -0.11
C ALA A 300 9.65 -20.14 -0.74
N LEU A 301 9.55 -21.47 -0.88
CA LEU A 301 10.55 -22.31 -1.56
C LEU A 301 10.63 -22.04 -3.06
N SER A 302 9.55 -21.53 -3.67
CA SER A 302 9.56 -21.08 -5.07
C SER A 302 10.45 -19.86 -5.28
N ILE A 303 10.74 -19.09 -4.22
CA ILE A 303 11.53 -17.87 -4.23
C ILE A 303 12.99 -18.18 -3.86
N PRO A 304 13.97 -17.91 -4.74
CA PRO A 304 15.39 -18.17 -4.43
C PRO A 304 15.99 -17.23 -3.36
N ALA A 305 15.42 -16.03 -3.18
CA ALA A 305 15.90 -15.01 -2.25
C ALA A 305 15.95 -15.52 -0.80
N ALA A 306 16.99 -15.14 -0.05
CA ALA A 306 17.17 -15.58 1.33
C ALA A 306 16.34 -14.76 2.33
N SER A 307 16.14 -13.46 2.07
CA SER A 307 15.30 -12.53 2.83
C SER A 307 13.90 -13.10 3.02
N THR A 308 13.17 -13.26 1.92
CA THR A 308 11.78 -13.75 1.92
C THR A 308 11.63 -15.09 2.64
N ARG A 309 12.54 -16.04 2.44
CA ARG A 309 12.44 -17.37 3.08
C ARG A 309 12.61 -17.31 4.58
N ILE A 310 13.49 -16.45 5.09
CA ILE A 310 13.69 -16.29 6.54
C ILE A 310 12.51 -15.52 7.13
N GLU A 311 12.03 -14.47 6.46
CA GLU A 311 10.84 -13.72 6.84
C GLU A 311 9.62 -14.65 6.96
N THR A 312 9.30 -15.40 5.90
CA THR A 312 8.17 -16.34 5.91
C THR A 312 8.32 -17.43 6.97
N GLU A 313 9.52 -17.94 7.23
CA GLU A 313 9.71 -18.95 8.27
C GLU A 313 9.46 -18.36 9.67
N ILE A 314 9.84 -17.10 9.92
CA ILE A 314 9.49 -16.39 11.16
C ILE A 314 7.97 -16.24 11.27
N GLU A 315 7.30 -15.77 10.22
CA GLU A 315 5.84 -15.60 10.20
C GLU A 315 5.06 -16.91 10.35
N CYS A 316 5.54 -18.00 9.76
CA CYS A 316 4.97 -19.34 9.94
C CYS A 316 5.04 -19.77 11.40
N VAL A 317 6.19 -19.54 12.05
CA VAL A 317 6.38 -19.83 13.48
C VAL A 317 5.43 -18.95 14.32
N LEU A 318 5.34 -17.65 14.06
CA LEU A 318 4.43 -16.76 14.80
C LEU A 318 2.95 -17.15 14.62
N SER A 319 2.57 -17.56 13.41
CA SER A 319 1.23 -18.02 13.11
C SER A 319 0.91 -19.35 13.83
N GLY A 320 1.87 -20.28 13.89
CA GLY A 320 1.78 -21.50 14.70
C GLY A 320 1.64 -21.23 16.19
N VAL A 321 2.39 -20.26 16.71
CA VAL A 321 2.27 -19.77 18.09
C VAL A 321 0.86 -19.25 18.36
N HIS A 322 0.32 -18.39 17.50
CA HIS A 322 -1.04 -17.87 17.67
C HIS A 322 -2.11 -18.97 17.61
N GLN A 323 -1.94 -19.95 16.73
CA GLN A 323 -2.83 -21.11 16.68
C GLN A 323 -2.77 -21.94 17.96
N ALA A 324 -1.58 -22.30 18.43
CA ALA A 324 -1.39 -23.07 19.66
C ALA A 324 -1.99 -22.34 20.89
N LEU A 325 -1.86 -21.01 20.96
CA LEU A 325 -2.50 -20.21 22.00
C LEU A 325 -4.03 -20.27 21.94
N ARG A 326 -4.63 -20.20 20.73
CA ARG A 326 -6.09 -20.33 20.52
C ARG A 326 -6.62 -21.71 20.93
N GLU A 327 -5.91 -22.78 20.58
CA GLU A 327 -6.22 -24.15 21.01
C GLU A 327 -6.03 -24.36 22.52
N GLY A 328 -5.32 -23.43 23.15
CA GLY A 328 -5.06 -23.42 24.57
C GLY A 328 -3.81 -24.22 24.97
N ASP A 329 -2.95 -24.61 24.04
CA ASP A 329 -1.67 -25.24 24.32
C ASP A 329 -0.53 -24.21 24.38
N VAL A 330 -0.29 -23.69 25.58
CA VAL A 330 0.79 -22.70 25.82
C VAL A 330 2.18 -23.36 25.77
N SER A 331 2.28 -24.67 25.99
CA SER A 331 3.57 -25.37 25.95
C SER A 331 4.05 -25.48 24.50
N ALA A 332 3.16 -25.88 23.59
CA ALA A 332 3.45 -25.92 22.16
C ALA A 332 3.83 -24.54 21.62
N ALA A 333 3.07 -23.50 21.99
CA ALA A 333 3.37 -22.11 21.63
C ALA A 333 4.79 -21.68 22.08
N PHE A 334 5.19 -22.03 23.31
CA PHE A 334 6.53 -21.68 23.79
C PHE A 334 7.66 -22.47 23.11
N ASP A 335 7.41 -23.74 22.76
CA ASP A 335 8.41 -24.56 22.06
C ASP A 335 8.70 -24.03 20.65
N GLU A 336 7.70 -23.50 19.96
CA GLU A 336 7.87 -22.82 18.67
C GLU A 336 8.59 -21.47 18.82
N LEU A 337 8.22 -20.65 19.82
CA LEU A 337 8.85 -19.34 20.06
C LEU A 337 10.37 -19.42 20.33
N LYS A 338 10.87 -20.55 20.88
CA LYS A 338 12.32 -20.74 21.13
C LYS A 338 13.17 -20.68 19.86
N VAL A 339 12.58 -20.95 18.70
CA VAL A 339 13.29 -21.02 17.42
C VAL A 339 13.52 -19.61 16.84
N VAL A 340 12.62 -18.67 17.12
CA VAL A 340 12.59 -17.32 16.54
C VAL A 340 13.91 -16.54 16.71
N PRO A 341 14.52 -16.44 17.91
CA PRO A 341 15.74 -15.65 18.09
C PRO A 341 16.93 -16.18 17.27
N GLN A 342 16.96 -17.51 17.04
CA GLN A 342 18.00 -18.12 16.22
C GLN A 342 17.78 -17.83 14.74
N LEU A 343 16.54 -17.83 14.26
CA LEU A 343 16.20 -17.46 12.88
C LEU A 343 16.56 -16.01 12.59
N LEU A 344 16.23 -15.09 13.51
CA LEU A 344 16.55 -13.67 13.39
C LEU A 344 18.07 -13.43 13.26
N LYS A 345 18.86 -14.00 14.17
CA LYS A 345 20.33 -13.89 14.13
C LYS A 345 20.92 -14.49 12.86
N ARG A 346 20.41 -15.65 12.40
CA ARG A 346 20.83 -16.25 11.13
C ARG A 346 20.52 -15.33 9.94
N GLY A 347 19.34 -14.71 9.93
CA GLY A 347 18.94 -13.76 8.90
C GLY A 347 19.87 -12.56 8.80
N ILE A 348 20.22 -11.96 9.94
CA ILE A 348 21.13 -10.81 10.01
C ILE A 348 22.56 -11.22 9.63
N GLU A 349 23.11 -12.29 10.23
CA GLU A 349 24.49 -12.71 10.00
C GLU A 349 24.78 -13.17 8.57
N CYS A 350 23.75 -13.61 7.83
CA CYS A 350 23.88 -13.99 6.42
C CYS A 350 23.53 -12.86 5.43
N GLY A 351 23.10 -11.69 5.91
CA GLY A 351 22.72 -10.53 5.10
C GLY A 351 21.34 -10.62 4.45
N ALA A 352 20.50 -11.56 4.89
CA ALA A 352 19.12 -11.69 4.42
C ALA A 352 18.21 -10.63 5.06
N LEU A 353 18.40 -10.37 6.36
CA LEU A 353 17.78 -9.26 7.07
C LEU A 353 18.80 -8.11 7.20
N VAL A 354 18.32 -6.88 7.28
CA VAL A 354 19.18 -5.72 7.50
C VAL A 354 19.86 -5.80 8.86
N ASP A 355 21.11 -5.34 8.94
CA ASP A 355 21.81 -5.19 10.21
C ASP A 355 21.21 -4.01 10.98
N PRO A 356 20.70 -4.21 12.21
CA PRO A 356 20.08 -3.15 12.99
C PRO A 356 20.98 -1.91 13.19
N TRP A 357 22.31 -2.06 13.20
CA TRP A 357 23.24 -0.92 13.28
C TRP A 357 23.13 0.07 12.12
N ASN A 358 22.62 -0.36 10.96
CA ASN A 358 22.38 0.52 9.84
C ASN A 358 21.27 1.54 10.13
N MET A 359 20.37 1.27 11.09
CA MET A 359 19.33 2.22 11.50
C MET A 359 19.98 3.49 12.04
N LEU A 360 20.84 3.38 13.05
CA LEU A 360 21.59 4.52 13.61
C LEU A 360 22.58 5.12 12.62
N GLY A 361 23.30 4.29 11.87
CA GLY A 361 24.38 4.76 10.99
C GLY A 361 23.91 5.50 9.74
N PHE A 362 22.70 5.21 9.24
CA PHE A 362 22.17 5.79 8.01
C PHE A 362 20.74 6.33 8.15
N GLN A 363 20.18 6.41 9.37
CA GLN A 363 18.82 6.92 9.62
C GLN A 363 17.76 6.19 8.78
N GLY A 364 17.88 4.86 8.65
CA GLY A 364 16.97 4.06 7.81
C GLY A 364 17.19 4.17 6.30
N GLN A 365 18.21 4.89 5.85
CA GLN A 365 18.55 5.04 4.44
C GLN A 365 19.58 4.00 3.96
N PHE A 366 19.59 3.75 2.65
CA PHE A 366 20.56 2.94 1.94
C PHE A 366 21.30 3.82 0.91
N PRO A 367 22.59 4.14 1.11
CA PRO A 367 23.35 4.89 0.13
C PRO A 367 23.59 4.03 -1.12
N LEU A 368 23.27 4.54 -2.32
CA LEU A 368 23.56 3.84 -3.59
C LEU A 368 24.93 4.20 -4.16
N PHE A 369 25.44 5.39 -3.80
CA PHE A 369 26.70 5.93 -4.30
C PHE A 369 27.46 6.70 -3.21
N THR A 370 28.55 7.38 -3.57
CA THR A 370 29.37 8.17 -2.64
C THR A 370 28.69 9.46 -2.19
N SER A 371 27.83 10.04 -3.04
CA SER A 371 27.07 11.24 -2.68
C SER A 371 25.88 10.88 -1.78
N ARG A 372 25.57 11.77 -0.82
CA ARG A 372 24.43 11.61 0.09
C ARG A 372 23.10 11.70 -0.65
N GLU A 373 23.02 12.51 -1.70
CA GLU A 373 21.80 12.70 -2.52
C GLU A 373 21.34 11.41 -3.24
N ASP A 374 22.27 10.46 -3.45
CA ASP A 374 21.99 9.18 -4.09
C ASP A 374 21.49 8.11 -3.09
N SER A 375 21.02 8.50 -1.89
CA SER A 375 20.49 7.59 -0.88
C SER A 375 18.99 7.37 -1.04
N ILE A 376 18.54 6.15 -0.77
CA ILE A 376 17.12 5.78 -0.84
C ILE A 376 16.65 5.15 0.48
N PRO A 377 15.35 5.19 0.81
CA PRO A 377 14.84 4.48 1.98
C PRO A 377 15.12 2.97 1.89
N ASP A 378 15.61 2.37 2.98
CA ASP A 378 15.80 0.92 3.09
C ASP A 378 14.53 0.25 3.64
N ASN A 379 13.63 -0.18 2.75
CA ASN A 379 12.38 -0.85 3.11
C ASN A 379 12.55 -2.11 3.99
N ARG A 380 13.76 -2.68 4.04
CA ARG A 380 14.06 -3.84 4.91
C ARG A 380 14.12 -3.44 6.38
N VAL A 381 14.40 -2.18 6.70
CA VAL A 381 14.36 -1.64 8.07
C VAL A 381 12.92 -1.69 8.58
N GLU A 382 11.97 -1.18 7.81
CA GLU A 382 10.53 -1.26 8.15
C GLU A 382 10.07 -2.71 8.31
N THR A 383 10.49 -3.60 7.41
CA THR A 383 10.17 -5.04 7.50
C THR A 383 10.72 -5.64 8.79
N LEU A 384 11.97 -5.33 9.16
CA LEU A 384 12.59 -5.82 10.39
C LEU A 384 11.89 -5.28 11.64
N LEU A 385 11.53 -3.99 11.66
CA LEU A 385 10.77 -3.38 12.76
C LEU A 385 9.40 -4.05 12.93
N SER A 386 8.67 -4.27 11.84
CA SER A 386 7.38 -4.97 11.86
C SER A 386 7.52 -6.40 12.37
N LEU A 387 8.54 -7.15 11.93
CA LEU A 387 8.79 -8.51 12.44
C LEU A 387 9.11 -8.49 13.94
N MET A 388 9.94 -7.57 14.41
CA MET A 388 10.26 -7.46 15.84
C MET A 388 9.02 -7.15 16.68
N GLU A 389 8.14 -6.27 16.21
CA GLU A 389 6.89 -5.98 16.89
C GLU A 389 5.96 -7.21 16.99
N GLN A 390 5.83 -7.97 15.91
CA GLN A 390 5.04 -9.21 15.91
C GLN A 390 5.64 -10.26 16.86
N ILE A 391 6.98 -10.36 16.91
CA ILE A 391 7.70 -11.25 17.83
C ILE A 391 7.42 -10.86 19.29
N PHE A 392 7.57 -9.58 19.64
CA PHE A 392 7.30 -9.08 20.98
C PHE A 392 5.83 -9.25 21.38
N THR A 393 4.90 -9.04 20.44
CA THR A 393 3.47 -9.30 20.64
C THR A 393 3.20 -10.79 20.89
N ALA A 394 3.85 -11.69 20.17
CA ALA A 394 3.72 -13.14 20.39
C ALA A 394 4.29 -13.59 21.74
N PHE A 395 5.44 -13.05 22.17
CA PHE A 395 5.98 -13.26 23.51
C PHE A 395 5.01 -12.77 24.60
N SER A 396 4.51 -11.55 24.44
CA SER A 396 3.59 -10.91 25.39
C SER A 396 2.29 -11.70 25.55
N ARG A 397 1.69 -12.15 24.44
CA ARG A 397 0.49 -12.99 24.44
C ARG A 397 0.74 -14.35 25.11
N THR A 398 1.84 -15.02 24.77
CA THR A 398 2.19 -16.33 25.35
C THR A 398 2.43 -16.22 26.86
N LEU A 399 3.09 -15.15 27.30
CA LEU A 399 3.35 -14.87 28.72
C LEU A 399 2.04 -14.56 29.48
N GLY A 400 1.11 -13.83 28.87
CA GLY A 400 -0.21 -13.54 29.43
C GLY A 400 -1.06 -14.81 29.61
N ASP A 401 -1.12 -15.66 28.58
CA ASP A 401 -1.87 -16.92 28.64
C ASP A 401 -1.27 -17.94 29.62
N ALA A 402 0.06 -17.99 29.74
CA ALA A 402 0.73 -18.82 30.75
C ALA A 402 0.33 -18.40 32.18
N ALA A 403 0.30 -17.09 32.46
CA ALA A 403 -0.15 -16.55 33.74
C ALA A 403 -1.62 -16.86 33.99
N ALA A 404 -2.47 -16.60 33.00
CA ALA A 404 -3.91 -16.74 33.15
C ALA A 404 -4.38 -18.21 33.25
N LYS A 405 -3.53 -19.19 32.89
CA LYS A 405 -3.71 -20.63 33.15
C LYS A 405 -3.04 -21.13 34.43
N GLY A 406 -2.26 -20.29 35.12
CA GLY A 406 -1.57 -20.66 36.35
C GLY A 406 -0.38 -21.59 36.14
N LEU A 407 0.43 -21.36 35.10
CA LEU A 407 1.65 -22.13 34.78
C LEU A 407 2.93 -21.34 35.17
N PRO A 408 3.31 -21.28 36.46
CA PRO A 408 4.37 -20.38 36.93
C PRO A 408 5.76 -20.73 36.39
N ALA A 409 6.08 -22.02 36.25
CA ALA A 409 7.37 -22.46 35.74
C ALA A 409 7.56 -22.11 34.25
N LEU A 410 6.48 -22.19 33.46
CA LEU A 410 6.51 -21.85 32.04
C LEU A 410 6.58 -20.34 31.85
N ARG A 411 5.81 -19.58 32.64
CA ARG A 411 5.84 -18.11 32.68
C ARG A 411 7.27 -17.58 32.89
N GLU A 412 8.00 -18.12 33.87
CA GLU A 412 9.37 -17.69 34.16
C GLU A 412 10.31 -17.95 32.97
N GLN A 413 10.20 -19.13 32.34
CA GLN A 413 11.01 -19.46 31.17
C GLN A 413 10.72 -18.55 29.97
N ILE A 414 9.45 -18.20 29.75
CA ILE A 414 9.04 -17.26 28.70
C ILE A 414 9.60 -15.87 28.98
N SER A 415 9.46 -15.38 30.22
CA SER A 415 9.95 -14.05 30.60
C SER A 415 11.47 -13.91 30.41
N VAL A 416 12.26 -14.90 30.83
CA VAL A 416 13.72 -14.90 30.64
C VAL A 416 14.08 -14.89 29.15
N LEU A 417 13.38 -15.67 28.31
CA LEU A 417 13.66 -15.66 26.87
C LEU A 417 13.29 -14.30 26.25
N HIS A 418 12.14 -13.73 26.62
CA HIS A 418 11.69 -12.42 26.14
C HIS A 418 12.68 -11.31 26.52
N GLN A 419 13.12 -11.27 27.79
CA GLN A 419 14.11 -10.30 28.26
C GLN A 419 15.42 -10.37 27.46
N ASN A 420 15.94 -11.58 27.20
CA ASN A 420 17.18 -11.73 26.43
C ASN A 420 17.07 -11.21 24.98
N VAL A 421 15.87 -11.25 24.39
CA VAL A 421 15.62 -10.73 23.04
C VAL A 421 15.47 -9.20 23.09
N ALA A 422 14.73 -8.67 24.07
CA ALA A 422 14.58 -7.24 24.32
C ALA A 422 15.95 -6.57 24.56
N GLU A 423 16.74 -7.05 25.53
CA GLU A 423 18.07 -6.53 25.85
C GLU A 423 19.07 -6.63 24.68
N TRP A 424 18.84 -7.53 23.73
CA TRP A 424 19.64 -7.63 22.52
C TRP A 424 19.23 -6.59 21.47
N TRP A 425 17.93 -6.34 21.34
CA TRP A 425 17.34 -5.39 20.39
C TRP A 425 17.62 -3.93 20.75
N ASP A 426 17.43 -3.54 22.01
CA ASP A 426 17.53 -2.13 22.44
C ASP A 426 18.96 -1.55 22.32
N ARG A 427 19.97 -2.40 22.10
CA ARG A 427 21.35 -1.97 21.83
C ARG A 427 21.49 -1.20 20.53
N TYR A 428 20.52 -1.32 19.64
CA TYR A 428 20.55 -0.76 18.30
C TYR A 428 19.80 0.57 18.17
N GLY A 429 19.17 1.08 19.24
CA GLY A 429 18.57 2.41 19.28
C GLY A 429 17.48 2.65 18.24
N SER A 430 16.58 1.68 18.03
CA SER A 430 15.45 1.81 17.08
C SER A 430 14.44 2.88 17.49
N ASP A 431 14.39 3.21 18.78
CA ASP A 431 13.56 4.21 19.45
C ASP A 431 14.08 5.65 19.28
N VAL A 432 15.36 5.81 18.94
CA VAL A 432 16.03 7.14 18.92
C VAL A 432 15.74 7.92 17.62
N ILE A 433 15.34 7.26 16.55
CA ILE A 433 15.19 7.89 15.23
C ILE A 433 13.74 8.31 15.01
N ALA A 434 13.49 9.62 15.03
CA ALA A 434 12.15 10.21 14.92
C ALA A 434 11.34 9.77 13.67
N ASP A 435 12.02 9.45 12.57
CA ASP A 435 11.40 9.08 11.29
C ASP A 435 11.07 7.58 11.16
N LEU A 436 11.47 6.75 12.13
CA LEU A 436 11.19 5.31 12.13
C LEU A 436 10.13 4.96 13.18
N PRO A 437 9.34 3.88 12.97
CA PRO A 437 8.46 3.35 14.00
C PRO A 437 9.22 3.00 15.27
N ASP A 438 8.75 3.50 16.40
CA ASP A 438 9.31 3.19 17.70
C ASP A 438 8.98 1.74 18.11
N VAL A 439 10.02 0.95 18.34
CA VAL A 439 9.93 -0.45 18.78
C VAL A 439 10.90 -0.65 19.94
N SER A 440 10.40 -0.43 21.16
CA SER A 440 11.14 -0.68 22.39
C SER A 440 10.95 -2.11 22.90
N GLY A 441 12.05 -2.87 22.98
CA GLY A 441 12.06 -4.22 23.52
C GLY A 441 11.84 -4.23 25.03
N GLN A 442 12.54 -3.37 25.76
CA GLN A 442 12.46 -3.26 27.22
C GLN A 442 11.05 -2.90 27.66
N GLU A 443 10.43 -1.89 27.04
CA GLU A 443 9.06 -1.49 27.36
C GLU A 443 8.09 -2.65 27.14
N SER A 444 8.25 -3.40 26.03
CA SER A 444 7.39 -4.54 25.75
C SER A 444 7.54 -5.67 26.77
N TRP A 445 8.77 -5.98 27.19
CA TRP A 445 9.02 -7.00 28.21
C TRP A 445 8.49 -6.60 29.60
N GLU A 446 8.71 -5.36 30.02
CA GLU A 446 8.21 -4.83 31.29
C GLU A 446 6.68 -4.86 31.33
N SER A 447 6.05 -4.31 30.27
CA SER A 447 4.61 -4.32 30.05
C SER A 447 4.04 -5.75 30.14
N ALA A 448 4.61 -6.68 29.39
CA ALA A 448 4.17 -8.08 29.39
C ALA A 448 4.33 -8.76 30.77
N THR A 449 5.43 -8.48 31.47
CA THR A 449 5.72 -9.05 32.79
C THR A 449 4.76 -8.51 33.85
N HIS A 450 4.46 -7.22 33.81
CA HIS A 450 3.46 -6.59 34.67
C HIS A 450 2.07 -7.17 34.41
N VAL A 451 1.63 -7.23 33.14
CA VAL A 451 0.35 -7.83 32.75
C VAL A 451 0.26 -9.29 33.23
N SER A 452 1.31 -10.07 33.01
CA SER A 452 1.39 -11.46 33.45
C SER A 452 1.29 -11.62 34.98
N SER A 453 1.87 -10.69 35.75
CA SER A 453 1.75 -10.67 37.21
C SER A 453 0.31 -10.43 37.65
N VAL A 454 -0.37 -9.45 37.06
CA VAL A 454 -1.76 -9.09 37.37
C VAL A 454 -2.71 -10.21 36.94
N LEU A 455 -2.50 -10.85 35.79
CA LEU A 455 -3.30 -12.00 35.36
C LEU A 455 -3.13 -13.22 36.28
N THR A 456 -1.95 -13.39 36.88
CA THR A 456 -1.72 -14.43 37.90
C THR A 456 -2.51 -14.12 39.18
N GLU A 457 -2.49 -12.86 39.63
CA GLU A 457 -3.24 -12.39 40.80
C GLU A 457 -4.77 -12.49 40.56
N TRP A 458 -5.23 -12.12 39.36
CA TRP A 458 -6.61 -12.24 38.89
C TRP A 458 -7.08 -13.71 38.91
N GLN A 459 -6.25 -14.62 38.42
CA GLN A 459 -6.53 -16.06 38.43
C GLN A 459 -6.62 -16.63 39.85
N GLN A 460 -5.80 -16.13 40.78
CA GLN A 460 -5.84 -16.51 42.19
C GLN A 460 -7.05 -15.93 42.93
N ALA A 461 -7.54 -14.76 42.51
CA ALA A 461 -8.67 -14.05 43.12
C ALA A 461 -10.05 -14.66 42.79
N GLY A 462 -10.19 -15.39 41.69
CA GLY A 462 -11.42 -16.13 41.36
C GLY A 462 -12.65 -15.21 41.21
N GLU A 463 -13.68 -15.39 42.04
CA GLU A 463 -14.90 -14.54 42.03
C GLU A 463 -14.66 -13.08 42.45
N ALA A 464 -13.59 -12.79 43.20
CA ALA A 464 -13.23 -11.42 43.58
C ALA A 464 -12.58 -10.62 42.44
N ALA A 465 -12.25 -11.29 41.33
CA ALA A 465 -11.53 -10.73 40.19
C ALA A 465 -12.43 -9.91 39.24
N GLY A 466 -13.75 -10.05 39.37
CA GLY A 466 -14.75 -9.23 38.67
C GLY A 466 -15.09 -7.92 39.40
N ASP A 467 -14.46 -7.63 40.55
CA ASP A 467 -14.69 -6.40 41.30
C ASP A 467 -13.77 -5.28 40.77
N ILE A 468 -14.34 -4.10 40.52
CA ILE A 468 -13.62 -2.91 40.03
C ILE A 468 -12.51 -2.51 41.01
N GLY A 469 -12.69 -2.82 42.30
CA GLY A 469 -11.69 -2.62 43.34
C GLY A 469 -10.37 -3.34 43.09
N PHE A 470 -10.40 -4.56 42.53
CA PHE A 470 -9.20 -5.35 42.21
C PHE A 470 -8.34 -4.62 41.17
N TRP A 471 -8.94 -4.24 40.04
CA TRP A 471 -8.20 -3.56 38.97
C TRP A 471 -7.65 -2.21 39.42
N ARG A 472 -8.38 -1.46 40.26
CA ARG A 472 -7.92 -0.18 40.79
C ARG A 472 -6.62 -0.28 41.61
N GLU A 473 -6.37 -1.40 42.29
CA GLU A 473 -5.12 -1.62 43.03
C GLU A 473 -3.92 -1.96 42.12
N HIS A 474 -4.19 -2.38 40.87
CA HIS A 474 -3.18 -2.82 39.90
C HIS A 474 -2.96 -1.84 38.74
N VAL A 475 -3.82 -0.82 38.61
CA VAL A 475 -3.80 0.18 37.53
C VAL A 475 -2.52 1.02 37.50
N GLU A 476 -1.92 1.35 38.66
CA GLU A 476 -0.63 2.09 38.70
C GLU A 476 0.53 1.33 38.03
N ARG A 477 0.36 0.04 37.73
CA ARG A 477 1.37 -0.80 37.06
C ARG A 477 1.26 -0.78 35.53
N PHE A 478 0.24 -0.14 34.95
CA PHE A 478 0.07 -0.05 33.50
C PHE A 478 0.61 1.30 33.01
N GLN A 479 1.82 1.29 32.46
CA GLN A 479 2.52 2.50 32.01
C GLN A 479 2.43 2.72 30.49
N SER A 480 1.95 1.73 29.72
CA SER A 480 1.91 1.76 28.26
C SER A 480 0.55 1.36 27.68
N ALA A 481 0.22 1.91 26.49
CA ALA A 481 -0.97 1.54 25.73
C ALA A 481 -1.01 0.02 25.44
N GLN A 482 0.16 -0.59 25.19
CA GLN A 482 0.30 -2.02 24.96
C GLN A 482 -0.17 -2.83 26.19
N SER A 483 0.19 -2.41 27.40
CA SER A 483 -0.23 -3.08 28.64
C SER A 483 -1.76 -3.13 28.78
N TYR A 484 -2.43 -2.00 28.56
CA TYR A 484 -3.90 -1.93 28.59
C TYR A 484 -4.54 -2.80 27.50
N ALA A 485 -4.04 -2.71 26.27
CA ALA A 485 -4.57 -3.47 25.14
C ALA A 485 -4.51 -4.99 25.38
N LEU A 486 -3.39 -5.51 25.90
CA LEU A 486 -3.21 -6.94 26.17
C LEU A 486 -4.19 -7.45 27.24
N VAL A 487 -4.41 -6.69 28.33
CA VAL A 487 -5.34 -7.08 29.40
C VAL A 487 -6.78 -7.01 28.89
N VAL A 488 -7.15 -5.94 28.19
CA VAL A 488 -8.50 -5.77 27.64
C VAL A 488 -8.82 -6.88 26.63
N ASP A 489 -7.89 -7.21 25.72
CA ASP A 489 -8.05 -8.32 24.77
C ASP A 489 -8.26 -9.67 25.50
N ALA A 490 -7.45 -9.93 26.54
CA ALA A 490 -7.60 -11.15 27.35
C ALA A 490 -8.96 -11.24 28.06
N LEU A 491 -9.49 -10.11 28.57
CA LEU A 491 -10.79 -10.05 29.24
C LEU A 491 -11.96 -10.18 28.28
N LEU A 492 -11.91 -9.51 27.13
CA LEU A 492 -12.94 -9.59 26.09
C LEU A 492 -13.07 -11.00 25.55
N ARG A 493 -11.95 -11.71 25.30
CA ARG A 493 -11.96 -13.11 24.88
C ARG A 493 -12.59 -14.07 25.89
N ARG A 494 -12.53 -13.73 27.19
CA ARG A 494 -13.14 -14.51 28.28
C ARG A 494 -14.58 -14.10 28.57
N GLY A 495 -15.09 -13.07 27.90
CA GLY A 495 -16.45 -12.56 28.04
C GLY A 495 -16.68 -11.67 29.27
N ASP A 496 -15.63 -11.20 29.94
CA ASP A 496 -15.73 -10.26 31.08
C ASP A 496 -15.78 -8.81 30.58
N GLU A 497 -16.95 -8.41 30.12
CA GLU A 497 -17.22 -7.08 29.57
C GLU A 497 -17.17 -5.98 30.63
N VAL A 498 -17.44 -6.29 31.90
CA VAL A 498 -17.52 -5.28 32.97
C VAL A 498 -16.11 -4.86 33.39
N ALA A 499 -15.21 -5.82 33.58
CA ALA A 499 -13.80 -5.53 33.86
C ALA A 499 -13.12 -4.86 32.66
N ALA A 500 -13.39 -5.34 31.43
CA ALA A 500 -12.88 -4.72 30.21
C ALA A 500 -13.33 -3.27 30.06
N MET A 501 -14.61 -2.96 30.32
CA MET A 501 -15.12 -1.60 30.32
C MET A 501 -14.38 -0.73 31.36
N GLY A 502 -14.21 -1.23 32.59
CA GLY A 502 -13.51 -0.48 33.65
C GLY A 502 -12.08 -0.09 33.26
N LEU A 503 -11.33 -1.02 32.67
CA LEU A 503 -9.96 -0.76 32.20
C LEU A 503 -9.91 0.16 30.98
N LEU A 504 -10.86 0.03 30.04
CA LEU A 504 -10.97 0.95 28.90
C LEU A 504 -11.23 2.39 29.35
N MET A 505 -12.07 2.58 30.37
CA MET A 505 -12.33 3.92 30.93
C MET A 505 -11.10 4.49 31.65
N GLN A 506 -10.33 3.64 32.33
CA GLN A 506 -9.09 4.05 32.96
C GLN A 506 -8.03 4.43 31.92
N TRP A 507 -7.87 3.63 30.87
CA TRP A 507 -6.99 3.96 29.76
C TRP A 507 -7.39 5.30 29.12
N ALA A 508 -8.70 5.52 28.92
CA ALA A 508 -9.22 6.80 28.43
C ALA A 508 -8.88 8.00 29.34
N SER A 509 -8.70 7.79 30.65
CA SER A 509 -8.30 8.86 31.60
C SER A 509 -6.81 9.19 31.59
N GLN A 510 -5.98 8.33 31.02
CA GLN A 510 -4.51 8.47 30.98
C GLN A 510 -3.97 8.57 29.55
N LEU A 511 -4.79 8.99 28.59
CA LEU A 511 -4.41 9.01 27.17
C LEU A 511 -3.17 9.85 26.87
N ASP A 512 -2.98 10.96 27.60
CA ASP A 512 -1.83 11.86 27.38
C ASP A 512 -0.52 11.27 27.95
N GLU A 513 -0.59 10.40 28.96
CA GLU A 513 0.58 9.77 29.61
C GLU A 513 0.91 8.41 28.99
N VAL A 514 -0.11 7.63 28.61
CA VAL A 514 0.00 6.21 28.22
C VAL A 514 -0.06 6.01 26.70
N GLY A 515 -0.59 7.00 25.96
CA GLY A 515 -0.84 6.91 24.53
C GLY A 515 -2.19 6.26 24.18
N PHE A 516 -2.66 6.47 22.94
CA PHE A 516 -3.99 6.06 22.47
C PHE A 516 -3.98 4.83 21.53
N GLU A 517 -2.84 4.53 20.91
CA GLU A 517 -2.64 3.48 19.92
C GLU A 517 -1.31 2.77 20.19
N CYS A 518 -1.30 1.45 20.13
CA CYS A 518 -0.13 0.67 19.78
C CYS A 518 -0.35 0.04 18.39
N PRO A 519 0.68 -0.36 17.65
CA PRO A 519 0.52 -0.56 16.21
C PRO A 519 -0.50 -1.65 15.83
N HIS A 520 -0.70 -2.66 16.69
CA HIS A 520 -1.76 -3.66 16.52
C HIS A 520 -3.10 -3.36 17.22
N HIS A 521 -3.14 -2.47 18.22
CA HIS A 521 -4.35 -2.24 19.02
C HIS A 521 -4.54 -0.76 19.36
N SER A 522 -5.75 -0.25 19.07
CA SER A 522 -6.15 1.09 19.50
C SER A 522 -7.22 1.03 20.57
N ILE A 523 -7.25 2.01 21.47
CA ILE A 523 -8.37 2.15 22.42
C ILE A 523 -9.70 2.24 21.66
N PHE A 524 -9.71 2.88 20.49
CA PHE A 524 -10.87 3.01 19.61
C PHE A 524 -11.37 1.65 19.12
N SER A 525 -10.47 0.80 18.62
CA SER A 525 -10.79 -0.55 18.15
C SER A 525 -11.30 -1.43 19.28
N GLN A 526 -10.75 -1.33 20.49
CA GLN A 526 -11.20 -2.11 21.64
C GLN A 526 -12.57 -1.63 22.16
N LEU A 527 -12.86 -0.33 22.12
CA LEU A 527 -14.18 0.22 22.43
C LEU A 527 -15.24 -0.24 21.43
N ILE A 528 -14.94 -0.20 20.12
CA ILE A 528 -15.85 -0.69 19.08
C ILE A 528 -16.06 -2.20 19.24
N ARG A 529 -15.00 -2.97 19.50
CA ARG A 529 -15.09 -4.41 19.78
C ARG A 529 -15.98 -4.71 20.98
N TRP A 530 -15.78 -4.02 22.10
CA TRP A 530 -16.63 -4.14 23.28
C TRP A 530 -18.09 -3.89 22.92
N MET A 531 -18.36 -2.83 22.15
CA MET A 531 -19.72 -2.50 21.73
C MET A 531 -20.33 -3.54 20.77
N LYS A 532 -19.54 -4.11 19.84
CA LYS A 532 -20.00 -5.21 18.96
C LYS A 532 -20.41 -6.43 19.79
N LEU A 533 -19.56 -6.86 20.73
CA LEU A 533 -19.82 -8.01 21.59
C LEU A 533 -21.06 -7.81 22.47
N VAL A 534 -21.21 -6.62 23.08
CA VAL A 534 -22.36 -6.26 23.92
C VAL A 534 -23.65 -6.13 23.09
N ALA A 535 -23.59 -5.47 21.93
CA ALA A 535 -24.77 -5.24 21.08
C ALA A 535 -25.23 -6.51 20.35
N GLY A 536 -24.31 -7.40 19.99
CA GLY A 536 -24.57 -8.69 19.32
C GLY A 536 -25.25 -9.74 20.22
N ARG A 537 -25.27 -9.54 21.55
CA ARG A 537 -25.94 -10.46 22.49
C ARG A 537 -27.45 -10.49 22.25
N GLU A 538 -27.98 -11.68 22.03
CA GLU A 538 -29.41 -11.99 22.12
C GLU A 538 -29.77 -12.38 23.56
N LEU A 539 -30.35 -11.44 24.32
CA LEU A 539 -30.79 -11.67 25.69
C LEU A 539 -32.31 -11.87 25.76
N PRO A 540 -32.81 -12.61 26.79
CA PRO A 540 -34.23 -12.64 27.11
C PRO A 540 -34.78 -11.23 27.37
N PRO A 541 -36.08 -10.96 27.12
CA PRO A 541 -36.67 -9.62 27.27
C PRO A 541 -36.49 -8.99 28.66
N GLU A 542 -36.39 -9.81 29.70
CA GLU A 542 -36.25 -9.38 31.10
C GLU A 542 -34.87 -8.74 31.39
N ASP A 543 -33.82 -9.14 30.67
CA ASP A 543 -32.43 -8.68 30.88
C ASP A 543 -32.02 -7.51 29.95
N VAL A 544 -32.90 -7.13 29.02
CA VAL A 544 -32.64 -6.04 28.05
C VAL A 544 -32.47 -4.70 28.76
N GLY A 545 -33.26 -4.41 29.80
CA GLY A 545 -33.14 -3.16 30.57
C GLY A 545 -31.76 -3.00 31.22
N THR A 546 -31.18 -4.09 31.74
CA THR A 546 -29.83 -4.13 32.28
C THR A 546 -28.74 -3.89 31.23
N LEU A 547 -28.89 -4.46 30.03
CA LEU A 547 -27.98 -4.26 28.90
C LEU A 547 -27.98 -2.79 28.44
N LEU A 548 -29.17 -2.21 28.24
CA LEU A 548 -29.30 -0.80 27.85
C LEU A 548 -28.74 0.14 28.94
N GLY A 549 -28.92 -0.24 30.21
CA GLY A 549 -28.30 0.44 31.35
C GLY A 549 -26.77 0.28 31.43
N GLN A 550 -26.18 -0.78 30.88
CA GLN A 550 -24.72 -0.94 30.76
C GLN A 550 -24.17 -0.04 29.65
N ILE A 551 -24.81 -0.01 28.47
CA ILE A 551 -24.42 0.89 27.37
C ILE A 551 -24.45 2.35 27.83
N ARG A 552 -25.51 2.76 28.54
CA ARG A 552 -25.60 4.11 29.12
C ARG A 552 -24.43 4.42 30.06
N ARG A 553 -24.17 3.51 31.01
CA ARG A 553 -23.08 3.67 31.99
C ARG A 553 -21.72 3.78 31.32
N MET A 554 -21.48 3.01 30.25
CA MET A 554 -20.24 3.10 29.47
C MET A 554 -20.03 4.52 28.93
N PHE A 555 -21.05 5.14 28.31
CA PHE A 555 -20.93 6.52 27.82
C PHE A 555 -20.80 7.55 28.94
N ASP A 556 -21.53 7.38 30.06
CA ASP A 556 -21.40 8.29 31.21
C ASP A 556 -19.97 8.26 31.79
N PHE A 557 -19.34 7.08 31.83
CA PHE A 557 -17.94 6.96 32.25
C PHE A 557 -16.98 7.47 31.19
N LEU A 558 -17.23 7.22 29.90
CA LEU A 558 -16.34 7.70 28.84
C LEU A 558 -16.29 9.24 28.82
N GLU A 559 -17.45 9.90 28.95
CA GLU A 559 -17.54 11.35 29.05
C GLU A 559 -16.79 11.90 30.29
N ALA A 560 -16.88 11.20 31.41
CA ALA A 560 -16.21 11.63 32.65
C ALA A 560 -14.69 11.46 32.61
N ASN A 561 -14.18 10.44 31.90
CA ASN A 561 -12.75 10.11 31.85
C ASN A 561 -12.02 10.76 30.67
N ALA A 562 -12.72 11.12 29.58
CA ALA A 562 -12.09 11.67 28.39
C ALA A 562 -11.71 13.17 28.48
N GLU A 563 -11.84 13.82 29.64
CA GLU A 563 -11.44 15.22 29.93
C GLU A 563 -11.36 16.19 28.73
N GLU A 564 -10.15 16.48 28.21
CA GLU A 564 -9.93 17.35 27.04
C GLU A 564 -10.30 16.69 25.70
N TRP A 565 -10.13 15.39 25.59
CA TRP A 565 -10.47 14.57 24.41
C TRP A 565 -11.97 14.57 24.09
N TRP A 566 -12.83 14.85 25.09
CA TRP A 566 -14.27 15.05 24.88
C TRP A 566 -14.63 16.38 24.20
N ARG A 567 -13.64 17.27 23.97
CA ARG A 567 -13.84 18.56 23.30
C ARG A 567 -13.18 18.55 21.92
N VAL A 568 -13.78 19.28 21.00
CA VAL A 568 -13.18 19.50 19.68
C VAL A 568 -11.96 20.41 19.84
N PRO A 569 -10.79 20.06 19.27
CA PRO A 569 -9.59 20.89 19.34
C PRO A 569 -9.80 22.25 18.68
N ASN A 570 -9.27 23.32 19.29
CA ASN A 570 -9.29 24.66 18.69
C ASN A 570 -8.02 24.87 17.86
N TYR A 571 -8.19 25.24 16.59
CA TYR A 571 -7.09 25.41 15.63
C TYR A 571 -5.97 26.33 16.14
N GLY A 572 -6.32 27.50 16.70
CA GLY A 572 -5.30 28.47 17.15
C GLY A 572 -4.38 27.92 18.25
N ARG A 573 -4.92 27.10 19.17
CA ARG A 573 -4.11 26.45 20.21
C ARG A 573 -3.24 25.34 19.67
N VAL A 574 -3.72 24.62 18.66
CA VAL A 574 -2.96 23.54 17.99
C VAL A 574 -1.78 24.15 17.24
N VAL A 575 -2.01 25.21 16.46
CA VAL A 575 -0.94 25.94 15.73
C VAL A 575 0.07 26.55 16.70
N ASP A 576 -0.39 27.21 17.78
CA ASP A 576 0.52 27.77 18.78
C ASP A 576 1.37 26.68 19.45
N SER A 577 0.77 25.51 19.76
CA SER A 577 1.49 24.38 20.34
C SER A 577 2.47 23.72 19.36
N ALA A 578 2.11 23.62 18.08
CA ALA A 578 2.94 23.10 17.00
C ALA A 578 4.14 24.02 16.74
N LYS A 579 3.97 25.34 16.84
CA LYS A 579 5.05 26.34 16.71
C LYS A 579 5.96 26.43 17.94
N SER A 580 5.46 26.02 19.10
CA SER A 580 6.23 26.05 20.36
C SER A 580 7.04 24.78 20.64
N LEU A 581 6.93 23.74 19.80
CA LEU A 581 7.78 22.55 19.88
C LEU A 581 9.10 22.85 19.16
N PRO A 582 10.24 22.98 19.86
CA PRO A 582 11.54 22.90 19.21
C PRO A 582 11.70 21.49 18.63
N SER A 583 12.34 21.37 17.48
CA SER A 583 12.53 20.09 16.76
C SER A 583 13.32 19.03 17.53
N ASP A 584 13.91 19.36 18.68
CA ASP A 584 14.87 18.50 19.40
C ASP A 584 14.41 18.01 20.79
N GLU A 585 13.21 18.37 21.29
CA GLU A 585 12.76 17.97 22.63
C GLU A 585 11.45 17.15 22.59
N LEU A 586 11.57 15.86 22.28
CA LEU A 586 10.54 14.85 22.60
C LEU A 586 11.20 13.60 23.18
N GLU A 587 11.83 13.73 24.36
CA GLU A 587 12.09 12.61 25.26
C GLU A 587 10.80 12.27 26.01
N PHE A 588 10.17 11.15 25.68
CA PHE A 588 9.18 10.53 26.57
C PHE A 588 9.92 9.64 27.59
N GLY A 589 10.09 10.15 28.81
CA GLY A 589 10.24 9.33 30.01
C GLY A 589 11.65 8.94 30.43
N GLU A 590 12.55 9.91 30.69
CA GLU A 590 13.69 9.65 31.57
C GLU A 590 13.35 9.96 33.04
N SER A 591 13.53 8.95 33.88
CA SER A 591 13.46 9.04 35.34
C SER A 591 14.56 9.95 35.89
N GLU A 592 14.18 10.93 36.72
CA GLU A 592 15.09 11.77 37.52
C GLU A 592 16.15 10.93 38.27
N GLU A 593 17.44 11.08 37.94
CA GLU A 593 18.52 10.90 38.93
C GLU A 593 19.87 11.57 38.54
N GLY A 594 20.28 12.57 39.34
CA GLY A 594 21.68 12.73 39.77
C GLY A 594 22.60 13.63 38.94
N GLY A 595 22.66 14.92 39.30
CA GLY A 595 23.53 15.92 38.66
C GLY A 595 25.04 15.74 38.82
N PHE A 596 25.76 16.32 37.86
CA PHE A 596 27.13 16.80 38.00
C PHE A 596 27.25 18.17 37.32
N GLU A 597 27.61 19.18 38.10
CA GLU A 597 28.01 20.52 37.65
C GLU A 597 29.38 20.41 36.93
N GLU A 598 29.47 20.86 35.68
CA GLU A 598 30.73 21.33 35.09
C GLU A 598 30.70 22.86 34.92
N PRO A 599 31.81 23.58 35.19
CA PRO A 599 31.80 25.02 35.41
C PRO A 599 32.08 25.83 34.14
N ASP A 600 31.52 27.04 34.14
CA ASP A 600 31.76 28.21 33.30
C ASP A 600 33.15 28.29 32.61
N GLU A 601 33.17 28.31 31.28
CA GLU A 601 34.19 28.99 30.49
C GLU A 601 33.50 29.99 29.54
N GLU A 602 33.38 31.24 29.99
CA GLU A 602 33.09 32.41 29.16
C GLU A 602 34.36 32.90 28.43
N GLU A 603 34.12 33.49 27.25
CA GLU A 603 34.97 34.43 26.49
C GLU A 603 36.14 33.87 25.65
N GLU A 604 35.89 33.46 24.39
CA GLU A 604 36.87 33.68 23.30
C GLU A 604 36.36 33.77 21.84
N ASP A 605 35.06 34.01 21.55
CA ASP A 605 34.56 34.13 20.15
C ASP A 605 34.15 35.55 19.70
N ALA A 606 34.91 36.57 20.10
CA ALA A 606 34.69 37.96 19.66
C ALA A 606 35.87 38.56 18.85
N VAL A 607 36.64 37.72 18.13
CA VAL A 607 37.84 38.18 17.39
C VAL A 607 37.71 38.12 15.86
N PHE A 608 36.69 37.45 15.31
CA PHE A 608 36.52 37.30 13.84
C PHE A 608 35.44 38.18 13.20
N GLY A 609 34.61 38.89 13.97
CA GLY A 609 33.53 39.75 13.42
C GLY A 609 34.00 40.98 12.62
N ALA A 610 35.25 41.42 12.78
CA ALA A 610 35.74 42.65 12.15
C ALA A 610 36.11 42.54 10.66
N ALA A 611 36.04 41.34 10.06
CA ALA A 611 36.36 41.12 8.65
C ALA A 611 35.14 41.17 7.70
N TYR A 612 33.91 41.23 8.24
CA TYR A 612 32.66 41.22 7.47
C TYR A 612 31.82 42.51 7.59
N ASP A 613 32.34 43.54 8.27
CA ASP A 613 31.69 44.87 8.32
C ASP A 613 31.82 45.60 6.98
N GLY A 614 30.87 45.38 6.07
CA GLY A 614 30.75 46.12 4.82
C GLY A 614 30.26 45.35 3.60
N VAL A 615 29.98 44.05 3.72
CA VAL A 615 29.30 43.28 2.68
C VAL A 615 27.82 43.17 3.05
N VAL A 616 26.98 43.98 2.40
CA VAL A 616 25.52 43.76 2.47
C VAL A 616 25.23 42.57 1.56
N PHE A 617 25.07 41.39 2.13
CA PHE A 617 24.44 40.28 1.43
C PHE A 617 23.03 40.73 1.05
N ARG A 618 22.71 40.64 -0.24
CA ARG A 618 21.38 40.97 -0.73
C ARG A 618 20.64 39.65 -0.78
N ASP A 619 19.79 39.47 0.20
CA ASP A 619 18.88 38.34 0.33
C ASP A 619 18.15 38.08 -0.99
N SER A 620 18.26 36.86 -1.51
CA SER A 620 17.60 36.40 -2.73
C SER A 620 16.36 35.56 -2.44
N ALA A 621 16.09 35.25 -1.17
CA ALA A 621 14.91 34.54 -0.72
C ALA A 621 14.24 35.39 0.36
N ASP A 622 13.29 36.25 -0.04
CA ASP A 622 12.51 37.13 0.86
C ASP A 622 11.53 36.28 1.71
N ASP A 623 12.02 35.23 2.38
CA ASP A 623 11.26 34.20 3.11
C ASP A 623 11.12 34.48 4.62
N GLY A 624 11.79 35.53 5.10
CA GLY A 624 11.64 36.02 6.47
C GLY A 624 12.24 35.13 7.55
N ASN A 625 13.03 34.10 7.20
CA ASN A 625 13.69 33.23 8.17
C ASN A 625 15.20 33.57 8.30
N TRP A 626 15.66 33.77 9.54
CA TRP A 626 17.07 34.06 9.83
C TRP A 626 17.73 32.82 10.44
N GLY A 627 18.39 32.00 9.62
CA GLY A 627 19.27 30.92 10.05
C GLY A 627 20.70 31.15 9.58
N GLU A 628 21.67 31.12 10.50
CA GLU A 628 23.10 31.15 10.19
C GLU A 628 23.57 29.74 9.78
N MET A 629 24.22 29.64 8.62
CA MET A 629 24.86 28.45 8.04
C MET A 629 23.90 27.44 7.39
N VAL A 630 24.31 26.98 6.19
CA VAL A 630 23.69 25.86 5.45
C VAL A 630 24.07 24.55 6.16
N ASP A 631 23.59 24.37 7.39
CA ASP A 631 23.23 23.04 7.84
C ASP A 631 21.90 22.75 7.15
N GLY A 632 22.00 22.09 5.99
CA GLY A 632 20.88 21.83 5.11
C GLY A 632 19.75 21.18 5.90
N ASN A 633 18.60 21.86 5.93
CA ASN A 633 17.34 21.24 6.28
C ASN A 633 17.29 19.88 5.61
N SER A 634 17.24 18.81 6.42
CA SER A 634 16.84 17.51 5.90
C SER A 634 15.51 17.75 5.15
N PRO A 635 15.27 17.15 3.98
CA PRO A 635 13.98 17.22 3.27
C PRO A 635 12.78 16.72 4.10
N PHE A 636 13.02 16.33 5.36
CA PHE A 636 12.14 15.65 6.30
C PHE A 636 12.01 16.38 7.64
N SER A 637 12.38 17.67 7.74
CA SER A 637 11.97 18.42 8.93
C SER A 637 10.43 18.47 8.96
N ASN A 638 9.81 18.11 10.10
CA ASN A 638 8.34 18.03 10.21
C ASN A 638 7.74 19.36 9.72
N THR A 639 7.02 19.31 8.60
CA THR A 639 6.38 20.51 8.04
C THR A 639 5.27 21.00 8.98
N GLU A 640 4.87 22.28 8.88
CA GLU A 640 3.86 22.88 9.78
C GLU A 640 2.58 22.02 9.84
N PHE A 641 2.11 21.54 8.69
CA PHE A 641 0.90 20.72 8.60
C PHE A 641 1.08 19.28 9.11
N GLU A 642 2.26 18.68 9.03
CA GLU A 642 2.54 17.36 9.62
C GLU A 642 2.48 17.42 11.15
N ALA A 643 3.06 18.46 11.75
CA ALA A 643 2.96 18.70 13.19
C ALA A 643 1.50 18.92 13.64
N ILE A 644 0.73 19.69 12.86
CA ILE A 644 -0.71 19.89 13.09
C ILE A 644 -1.47 18.56 12.97
N ASN A 645 -1.19 17.74 11.95
CA ASN A 645 -1.84 16.45 11.75
C ASN A 645 -1.57 15.49 12.90
N ARG A 646 -0.32 15.42 13.41
CA ARG A 646 0.07 14.55 14.54
C ARG A 646 -0.77 14.82 15.79
N GLN A 647 -1.20 16.07 16.02
CA GLN A 647 -2.07 16.43 17.14
C GLN A 647 -3.57 16.29 16.84
N LEU A 648 -4.02 16.60 15.63
CA LEU A 648 -5.44 16.58 15.26
C LEU A 648 -5.96 15.17 14.97
N GLU A 649 -5.17 14.34 14.28
CA GLU A 649 -5.60 13.02 13.81
C GLU A 649 -6.10 12.11 14.95
N PRO A 650 -5.40 11.96 16.09
CA PRO A 650 -5.86 11.11 17.18
C PRO A 650 -7.19 11.60 17.78
N ARG A 651 -7.34 12.93 17.91
CA ARG A 651 -8.56 13.55 18.44
C ARG A 651 -9.74 13.35 17.50
N LEU A 652 -9.53 13.48 16.19
CA LEU A 652 -10.56 13.22 15.18
C LEU A 652 -10.96 11.74 15.15
N LYS A 653 -9.98 10.82 15.23
CA LYS A 653 -10.23 9.37 15.36
C LYS A 653 -11.09 9.04 16.59
N PHE A 654 -10.80 9.64 17.74
CA PHE A 654 -11.60 9.48 18.96
C PHE A 654 -13.06 9.93 18.78
N LEU A 655 -13.27 11.15 18.28
CA LEU A 655 -14.62 11.69 18.04
C LEU A 655 -15.40 10.85 17.03
N ASN A 656 -14.72 10.35 15.99
CA ASN A 656 -15.30 9.45 15.00
C ASN A 656 -15.70 8.11 15.63
N ALA A 657 -14.83 7.51 16.46
CA ALA A 657 -15.13 6.29 17.20
C ALA A 657 -16.36 6.45 18.10
N VAL A 658 -16.46 7.54 18.88
CA VAL A 658 -17.65 7.83 19.70
C VAL A 658 -18.90 8.01 18.84
N GLY A 659 -18.78 8.70 17.70
CA GLY A 659 -19.84 8.82 16.70
C GLY A 659 -20.35 7.47 16.22
N GLN A 660 -19.46 6.53 15.90
CA GLN A 660 -19.83 5.17 15.52
C GLN A 660 -20.50 4.39 16.66
N LEU A 661 -19.97 4.49 17.88
CA LEU A 661 -20.56 3.86 19.06
C LEU A 661 -22.00 4.36 19.28
N TRP A 662 -22.29 5.65 19.09
CA TRP A 662 -23.66 6.18 19.13
C TRP A 662 -24.55 5.61 18.03
N GLN A 663 -24.04 5.40 16.81
CA GLN A 663 -24.81 4.75 15.74
C GLN A 663 -25.17 3.30 16.11
N MET A 664 -24.21 2.52 16.63
CA MET A 664 -24.43 1.13 17.06
C MET A 664 -25.42 1.05 18.23
N ALA A 665 -25.26 1.93 19.23
CA ALA A 665 -26.16 2.02 20.37
C ALA A 665 -27.58 2.32 19.88
N ALA A 666 -27.73 3.37 19.08
CA ALA A 666 -29.01 3.76 18.50
C ALA A 666 -29.68 2.61 17.74
N ALA A 667 -28.93 1.90 16.89
CA ALA A 667 -29.47 0.74 16.17
C ALA A 667 -29.96 -0.37 17.11
N LYS A 668 -29.23 -0.67 18.19
CA LYS A 668 -29.66 -1.64 19.22
C LYS A 668 -30.92 -1.17 19.95
N PHE A 669 -30.98 0.08 20.41
CA PHE A 669 -32.18 0.64 21.04
C PHE A 669 -33.41 0.56 20.12
N ALA A 670 -33.25 0.90 18.84
CA ALA A 670 -34.32 0.82 17.85
C ALA A 670 -34.78 -0.62 17.55
N ALA A 671 -33.87 -1.59 17.53
CA ALA A 671 -34.18 -3.00 17.33
C ALA A 671 -34.99 -3.58 18.50
N GLU A 672 -34.66 -3.21 19.75
CA GLU A 672 -35.39 -3.69 20.93
C GLU A 672 -36.80 -3.09 21.05
N MET A 673 -37.03 -1.86 20.56
CA MET A 673 -38.40 -1.30 20.42
C MET A 673 -39.28 -2.20 19.55
N TYR A 674 -38.75 -2.71 18.43
CA TYR A 674 -39.50 -3.58 17.53
C TYR A 674 -39.87 -4.93 18.18
N ARG A 675 -38.99 -5.46 19.04
CA ARG A 675 -39.24 -6.68 19.82
C ARG A 675 -40.36 -6.50 20.87
N GLY A 676 -40.92 -5.30 21.00
CA GLY A 676 -42.04 -4.99 21.89
C GLY A 676 -41.61 -4.68 23.32
N VAL A 677 -40.31 -4.42 23.55
CA VAL A 677 -39.74 -4.02 24.83
C VAL A 677 -39.65 -2.49 24.88
N ASP A 678 -40.80 -1.82 25.00
CA ASP A 678 -40.88 -0.35 25.08
C ASP A 678 -40.71 0.18 26.53
N ASP A 679 -40.43 -0.68 27.50
CA ASP A 679 -40.41 -0.34 28.94
C ASP A 679 -39.34 0.72 29.27
N TRP A 680 -38.21 0.72 28.53
CA TRP A 680 -37.16 1.73 28.66
C TRP A 680 -37.59 3.13 28.19
N MET A 681 -38.62 3.26 27.34
CA MET A 681 -39.16 4.56 26.91
C MET A 681 -39.89 5.30 28.03
N SER A 682 -40.17 4.63 29.15
CA SER A 682 -40.70 5.26 30.36
C SER A 682 -39.61 5.57 31.39
N ASP A 683 -38.36 5.17 31.14
CA ASP A 683 -37.22 5.48 32.00
C ASP A 683 -36.61 6.84 31.63
N ASP A 684 -36.90 7.84 32.46
CA ASP A 684 -36.40 9.21 32.32
C ASP A 684 -34.86 9.28 32.24
N HIS A 685 -34.12 8.32 32.83
CA HIS A 685 -32.66 8.32 32.80
C HIS A 685 -32.09 7.97 31.43
N ILE A 686 -32.70 7.00 30.73
CA ILE A 686 -32.27 6.58 29.40
C ILE A 686 -32.61 7.66 28.38
N ILE A 687 -33.81 8.24 28.47
CA ILE A 687 -34.22 9.36 27.62
C ILE A 687 -33.32 10.58 27.85
N GLY A 688 -33.02 10.89 29.12
CA GLY A 688 -32.10 11.96 29.49
C GLY A 688 -30.71 11.78 28.87
N ALA A 689 -30.16 10.57 28.90
CA ALA A 689 -28.88 10.24 28.29
C ALA A 689 -28.91 10.38 26.75
N LEU A 690 -29.94 9.84 26.09
CA LEU A 690 -30.11 9.97 24.64
C LEU A 690 -30.23 11.44 24.20
N SER A 691 -30.96 12.26 24.96
CA SER A 691 -31.03 13.71 24.73
C SER A 691 -29.70 14.43 25.03
N GLY A 692 -28.90 13.91 25.97
CA GLY A 692 -27.53 14.35 26.22
C GLY A 692 -26.62 14.11 25.02
N TRP A 693 -26.57 12.86 24.54
CA TRP A 693 -25.76 12.47 23.37
C TRP A 693 -26.18 13.23 22.11
N HIS A 694 -27.48 13.44 21.90
CA HIS A 694 -27.98 14.23 20.78
C HIS A 694 -27.50 15.69 20.82
N ARG A 695 -27.59 16.36 21.97
CA ARG A 695 -27.07 17.74 22.14
C ARG A 695 -25.57 17.81 21.99
N GLN A 696 -24.84 16.83 22.51
CA GLN A 696 -23.38 16.78 22.40
C GLN A 696 -22.94 16.58 20.94
N ALA A 697 -23.58 15.67 20.21
CA ALA A 697 -23.32 15.46 18.78
C ALA A 697 -23.56 16.74 17.96
N GLN A 698 -24.59 17.54 18.28
CA GLN A 698 -24.82 18.83 17.62
C GLN A 698 -23.75 19.87 17.96
N ARG A 699 -23.32 19.93 19.21
CA ARG A 699 -22.25 20.83 19.64
C ARG A 699 -20.95 20.53 18.90
N TRP A 700 -20.53 19.26 18.89
CA TRP A 700 -19.35 18.84 18.16
C TRP A 700 -19.44 19.12 16.66
N GLN A 701 -20.62 18.99 16.05
CA GLN A 701 -20.80 19.37 14.64
C GLN A 701 -20.56 20.87 14.38
N ILE A 702 -20.93 21.75 15.31
CA ILE A 702 -20.68 23.19 15.20
C ILE A 702 -19.17 23.45 15.36
N ASP A 703 -18.58 22.93 16.44
CA ASP A 703 -17.17 23.16 16.75
C ASP A 703 -16.24 22.59 15.64
N LEU A 704 -16.57 21.42 15.06
CA LEU A 704 -15.82 20.84 13.94
C LEU A 704 -16.02 21.59 12.62
N ALA A 705 -17.17 22.22 12.41
CA ALA A 705 -17.38 23.08 11.25
C ALA A 705 -16.52 24.35 11.35
N GLU A 706 -16.39 24.93 12.54
CA GLU A 706 -15.47 26.05 12.81
C GLU A 706 -14.00 25.63 12.61
N LEU A 707 -13.63 24.41 13.07
CA LEU A 707 -12.30 23.85 12.81
C LEU A 707 -12.03 23.66 11.31
N MET A 708 -13.00 23.14 10.55
CA MET A 708 -12.88 22.95 9.11
C MET A 708 -12.64 24.27 8.37
N GLU A 709 -13.38 25.33 8.72
CA GLU A 709 -13.18 26.67 8.16
C GLU A 709 -11.79 27.22 8.54
N SER A 710 -11.37 27.04 9.79
CA SER A 710 -10.05 27.52 10.27
C SER A 710 -8.88 26.84 9.55
N VAL A 711 -8.95 25.52 9.32
CA VAL A 711 -7.92 24.77 8.58
C VAL A 711 -7.91 25.17 7.10
N TRP A 712 -9.09 25.39 6.51
CA TRP A 712 -9.21 25.80 5.11
C TRP A 712 -8.58 27.18 4.86
N ASP A 713 -8.87 28.15 5.74
CA ASP A 713 -8.41 29.54 5.65
C ASP A 713 -6.92 29.72 5.97
N HIS A 714 -6.23 28.71 6.51
CA HIS A 714 -4.78 28.78 6.76
C HIS A 714 -4.01 28.64 5.46
N GLU A 715 -3.34 29.71 5.04
CA GLU A 715 -2.51 29.73 3.82
C GLU A 715 -1.20 28.97 4.04
N ILE A 716 -0.82 28.17 3.04
CA ILE A 716 0.50 27.53 2.96
C ILE A 716 1.42 28.49 2.21
N SER A 717 2.69 28.60 2.62
CA SER A 717 3.69 29.41 1.93
C SER A 717 3.77 29.04 0.44
N GLU A 718 3.82 30.04 -0.44
CA GLU A 718 3.93 29.82 -1.88
C GLU A 718 5.28 29.15 -2.23
N SER A 719 5.25 28.17 -3.13
CA SER A 719 6.46 27.50 -3.62
C SER A 719 7.35 28.47 -4.40
N SER A 720 8.68 28.35 -4.28
CA SER A 720 9.62 29.18 -5.05
C SER A 720 9.70 28.81 -6.54
N GLY A 721 9.18 27.64 -6.95
CA GLY A 721 9.28 27.09 -8.30
C GLY A 721 10.35 26.01 -8.46
N ASP A 722 11.33 25.97 -7.56
CA ASP A 722 12.36 24.94 -7.52
C ASP A 722 11.78 23.56 -7.20
N HIS A 723 12.47 22.51 -7.64
CA HIS A 723 12.03 21.12 -7.51
C HIS A 723 11.73 20.75 -6.05
N ASP A 724 12.66 21.00 -5.15
CA ASP A 724 12.55 20.61 -3.75
C ASP A 724 11.44 21.40 -3.04
N SER A 725 11.34 22.71 -3.31
CA SER A 725 10.26 23.56 -2.80
C SER A 725 8.87 23.12 -3.28
N ASN A 726 8.75 22.70 -4.54
CA ASN A 726 7.49 22.19 -5.09
C ASN A 726 7.08 20.86 -4.45
N VAL A 727 8.04 19.98 -4.18
CA VAL A 727 7.78 18.71 -3.48
C VAL A 727 7.34 18.97 -2.03
N GLU A 728 8.01 19.86 -1.30
CA GLU A 728 7.62 20.24 0.06
C GLU A 728 6.21 20.86 0.09
N TYR A 729 5.92 21.76 -0.86
CA TYR A 729 4.60 22.37 -1.00
C TYR A 729 3.50 21.33 -1.25
N ASP A 730 3.73 20.35 -2.15
CA ASP A 730 2.78 19.25 -2.36
C ASP A 730 2.56 18.46 -1.07
N ILE A 731 3.62 18.08 -0.34
CA ILE A 731 3.50 17.35 0.94
C ILE A 731 2.61 18.11 1.92
N GLN A 732 2.86 19.40 2.15
CA GLN A 732 2.06 20.22 3.06
C GLN A 732 0.59 20.32 2.60
N LEU A 733 0.38 20.48 1.29
CA LEU A 733 -0.95 20.57 0.70
C LEU A 733 -1.73 19.24 0.83
N GLN A 734 -1.08 18.11 0.56
CA GLN A 734 -1.67 16.77 0.73
C GLN A 734 -2.05 16.52 2.19
N VAL A 735 -1.20 16.88 3.15
CA VAL A 735 -1.50 16.74 4.58
C VAL A 735 -2.66 17.65 4.99
N LYS A 736 -2.72 18.89 4.50
CA LYS A 736 -3.86 19.79 4.71
C LYS A 736 -5.17 19.18 4.18
N TYR A 737 -5.17 18.62 2.97
CA TYR A 737 -6.33 17.95 2.40
C TYR A 737 -6.71 16.68 3.17
N TYR A 738 -5.73 15.91 3.63
CA TYR A 738 -5.97 14.74 4.49
C TYR A 738 -6.70 15.13 5.78
N VAL A 739 -6.22 16.15 6.51
CA VAL A 739 -6.86 16.65 7.74
C VAL A 739 -8.30 17.11 7.44
N LEU A 740 -8.52 17.88 6.37
CA LEU A 740 -9.86 18.33 5.97
C LEU A 740 -10.78 17.15 5.66
N HIS A 741 -10.30 16.13 4.95
CA HIS A 741 -11.07 14.91 4.68
C HIS A 741 -11.41 14.14 5.97
N GLN A 742 -10.50 14.07 6.94
CA GLN A 742 -10.78 13.45 8.25
C GLN A 742 -11.83 14.24 9.05
N VAL A 743 -11.77 15.57 9.05
CA VAL A 743 -12.79 16.43 9.68
C VAL A 743 -14.16 16.22 9.01
N ILE A 744 -14.21 16.21 7.67
CA ILE A 744 -15.44 15.97 6.92
C ILE A 744 -16.02 14.57 7.22
N SER A 745 -15.19 13.54 7.24
CA SER A 745 -15.60 12.16 7.57
C SER A 745 -16.19 12.08 8.98
N THR A 746 -15.53 12.71 9.96
CA THR A 746 -15.99 12.77 11.35
C THR A 746 -17.33 13.51 11.47
N LEU A 747 -17.49 14.64 10.77
CA LEU A 747 -18.76 15.39 10.70
C LEU A 747 -19.90 14.56 10.11
N ILE A 748 -19.65 13.77 9.06
CA ILE A 748 -20.64 12.89 8.46
C ILE A 748 -21.03 11.77 9.43
N CYS A 749 -20.05 11.16 10.12
CA CYS A 749 -20.29 10.15 11.14
C CYS A 749 -21.21 10.69 12.27
N LEU A 750 -20.92 11.89 12.78
CA LEU A 750 -21.73 12.54 13.80
C LEU A 750 -23.15 12.90 13.31
N ARG A 751 -23.29 13.34 12.05
CA ARG A 751 -24.61 13.58 11.44
C ARG A 751 -25.42 12.30 11.31
N ASN A 752 -24.78 11.19 10.95
CA ASN A 752 -25.44 9.88 10.88
C ASN A 752 -25.88 9.42 12.27
N ALA A 753 -25.05 9.59 13.30
CA ALA A 753 -25.40 9.33 14.70
C ALA A 753 -26.59 10.19 15.15
N GLU A 754 -26.58 11.49 14.86
CA GLU A 754 -27.67 12.40 15.21
C GLU A 754 -29.01 11.99 14.56
N ARG A 755 -29.00 11.59 13.28
CA ARG A 755 -30.19 11.12 12.56
C ARG A 755 -30.78 9.87 13.22
N LEU A 756 -29.94 8.94 13.64
CA LEU A 756 -30.35 7.71 14.33
C LEU A 756 -30.92 8.00 15.72
N LEU A 757 -30.22 8.82 16.52
CA LEU A 757 -30.68 9.24 17.85
C LEU A 757 -32.02 9.98 17.77
N ASN A 758 -32.18 10.91 16.81
CA ASN A 758 -33.44 11.61 16.56
C ASN A 758 -34.61 10.67 16.23
N GLY A 759 -34.35 9.54 15.57
CA GLY A 759 -35.36 8.53 15.25
C GLY A 759 -35.90 7.79 16.47
N ILE A 760 -35.06 7.62 17.49
CA ILE A 760 -35.36 6.83 18.69
C ILE A 760 -35.99 7.69 19.78
N ILE A 761 -35.55 8.95 19.93
CA ILE A 761 -36.02 9.86 20.97
C ILE A 761 -37.53 10.15 20.79
N PRO A 762 -38.38 9.85 21.79
CA PRO A 762 -39.83 10.00 21.69
C PRO A 762 -40.26 11.43 21.32
N GLU A 763 -41.29 11.60 20.46
CA GLU A 763 -41.71 12.92 19.95
C GLU A 763 -42.12 13.95 21.01
N HIS A 764 -42.48 13.48 22.22
CA HIS A 764 -42.88 14.37 23.34
C HIS A 764 -41.68 15.03 24.05
N VAL A 765 -40.46 14.58 23.80
CA VAL A 765 -39.23 15.14 24.37
C VAL A 765 -38.77 16.32 23.51
N ASP A 766 -38.61 17.48 24.16
CA ASP A 766 -38.19 18.72 23.51
C ASP A 766 -36.67 18.75 23.30
N ILE A 767 -36.27 18.43 22.08
CA ILE A 767 -34.90 18.49 21.59
C ILE A 767 -34.86 19.28 20.27
N PRO A 768 -33.76 19.97 19.95
CA PRO A 768 -33.57 20.66 18.69
C PRO A 768 -33.48 19.67 17.50
N ARG A 769 -34.63 19.17 17.01
CA ARG A 769 -34.70 18.18 15.91
C ARG A 769 -34.45 18.74 14.50
N GLY A 770 -33.75 19.87 14.39
CA GLY A 770 -33.48 20.53 13.11
C GLY A 770 -34.75 20.93 12.34
N THR A 771 -34.63 20.93 11.02
CA THR A 771 -35.71 21.30 10.10
C THR A 771 -36.78 20.21 10.00
N GLU A 772 -37.95 20.53 9.45
CA GLU A 772 -38.98 19.51 9.15
C GLU A 772 -38.47 18.42 8.19
N GLN A 773 -37.40 18.67 7.45
CA GLN A 773 -36.76 17.67 6.60
C GLN A 773 -35.99 16.65 7.44
N ASP A 774 -35.22 17.12 8.42
CA ASP A 774 -34.42 16.29 9.32
C ASP A 774 -35.33 15.37 10.16
N ARG A 775 -36.49 15.88 10.60
CA ARG A 775 -37.51 15.06 11.29
C ARG A 775 -38.08 13.94 10.42
N GLN A 776 -38.33 14.21 9.14
CA GLN A 776 -38.83 13.19 8.22
C GLN A 776 -37.76 12.14 7.89
N LEU A 777 -36.50 12.56 7.75
CA LEU A 777 -35.36 11.65 7.61
C LEU A 777 -35.20 10.77 8.84
N ALA A 778 -35.22 11.35 10.04
CA ALA A 778 -35.13 10.61 11.30
C ALA A 778 -36.27 9.57 11.44
N ARG A 779 -37.51 9.93 11.05
CA ARG A 779 -38.63 8.98 10.99
C ARG A 779 -38.36 7.85 10.01
N LEU A 780 -37.82 8.14 8.82
CA LEU A 780 -37.47 7.12 7.83
C LEU A 780 -36.39 6.16 8.35
N TYR A 781 -35.31 6.68 8.94
CA TYR A 781 -34.24 5.88 9.55
C TYR A 781 -34.79 4.96 10.64
N ARG A 782 -35.64 5.50 11.52
CA ARG A 782 -36.35 4.72 12.54
C ARG A 782 -37.18 3.60 11.90
N SER A 783 -38.02 3.90 10.91
CA SER A 783 -38.86 2.89 10.25
C SER A 783 -38.04 1.79 9.57
N VAL A 784 -36.89 2.14 8.99
CA VAL A 784 -35.96 1.17 8.37
C VAL A 784 -35.39 0.22 9.41
N ILE A 785 -34.89 0.74 10.55
CA ILE A 785 -34.31 -0.11 11.60
C ILE A 785 -35.38 -0.93 12.33
N GLN A 786 -36.57 -0.35 12.54
CA GLN A 786 -37.74 -1.04 13.11
C GLN A 786 -38.40 -2.02 12.13
N ARG A 787 -37.93 -2.12 10.88
CA ARG A 787 -38.48 -3.01 9.84
C ARG A 787 -39.96 -2.78 9.52
N ASP A 788 -40.45 -1.54 9.66
CA ASP A 788 -41.81 -1.17 9.28
C ASP A 788 -41.90 -0.88 7.76
N VAL A 789 -42.13 -1.94 6.99
CA VAL A 789 -42.20 -1.89 5.52
C VAL A 789 -43.34 -0.97 5.03
N GLU A 790 -44.47 -0.91 5.74
CA GLU A 790 -45.61 -0.09 5.32
C GLU A 790 -45.32 1.40 5.51
N GLN A 791 -44.75 1.76 6.65
CA GLN A 791 -44.37 3.13 6.94
C GLN A 791 -43.26 3.64 6.02
N VAL A 792 -42.25 2.81 5.74
CA VAL A 792 -41.20 3.13 4.75
C VAL A 792 -41.82 3.42 3.39
N ARG A 793 -42.69 2.53 2.86
CA ARG A 793 -43.37 2.74 1.58
C ARG A 793 -44.20 4.03 1.52
N GLY A 794 -44.83 4.41 2.63
CA GLY A 794 -45.60 5.65 2.73
C GLY A 794 -44.74 6.92 2.67
N LEU A 795 -43.53 6.89 3.25
CA LEU A 795 -42.64 8.05 3.35
C LEU A 795 -41.74 8.24 2.12
N MET A 796 -41.42 7.16 1.40
CA MET A 796 -40.48 7.16 0.25
C MET A 796 -40.81 8.17 -0.87
N PRO A 797 -42.05 8.29 -1.38
CA PRO A 797 -42.33 9.20 -2.50
C PRO A 797 -42.08 10.67 -2.17
N GLN A 798 -42.40 11.10 -0.95
CA GLN A 798 -42.17 12.46 -0.49
C GLN A 798 -40.67 12.72 -0.31
N MET A 799 -39.91 11.73 0.17
CA MET A 799 -38.47 11.81 0.35
C MET A 799 -37.74 11.97 -0.98
N LEU A 800 -38.02 11.08 -1.96
CA LEU A 800 -37.37 11.12 -3.28
C LEU A 800 -37.62 12.44 -4.03
N SER A 801 -38.85 12.96 -3.94
CA SER A 801 -39.17 14.27 -4.54
C SER A 801 -38.35 15.41 -3.93
N ARG A 802 -37.94 15.31 -2.67
CA ARG A 802 -37.11 16.32 -2.00
C ARG A 802 -35.63 16.13 -2.31
N LEU A 803 -35.11 14.90 -2.24
CA LEU A 803 -33.72 14.58 -2.58
C LEU A 803 -33.38 15.08 -3.99
N SER A 804 -34.28 14.92 -4.97
CA SER A 804 -34.10 15.39 -6.35
C SER A 804 -33.87 16.91 -6.55
N ARG A 805 -34.00 17.71 -5.48
CA ARG A 805 -33.79 19.17 -5.52
C ARG A 805 -32.37 19.57 -5.16
N ASN A 806 -31.60 18.70 -4.52
CA ASN A 806 -30.24 18.99 -4.04
C ASN A 806 -29.19 18.48 -5.03
N PRO A 807 -27.99 19.09 -5.08
CA PRO A 807 -26.86 18.60 -5.87
C PRO A 807 -26.27 17.32 -5.25
N LEU A 808 -25.72 16.44 -6.10
CA LEU A 808 -25.03 15.20 -5.70
C LEU A 808 -23.55 15.17 -6.13
N LEU A 809 -23.12 16.13 -6.95
CA LEU A 809 -21.75 16.24 -7.47
C LEU A 809 -21.01 17.36 -6.75
N TYR A 810 -19.81 17.08 -6.27
CA TYR A 810 -18.90 18.07 -5.67
C TYR A 810 -17.60 18.16 -6.47
N ILE A 811 -16.91 19.29 -6.31
CA ILE A 811 -15.55 19.48 -6.83
C ILE A 811 -14.59 19.09 -5.68
N PRO A 812 -13.62 18.19 -5.89
CA PRO A 812 -12.64 17.81 -4.87
C PRO A 812 -11.77 18.99 -4.43
N LEU A 813 -11.14 18.86 -3.25
CA LEU A 813 -10.30 19.91 -2.67
C LEU A 813 -9.14 20.29 -3.61
N GLU A 814 -8.51 19.29 -4.24
CA GLU A 814 -7.42 19.44 -5.22
C GLU A 814 -7.79 20.33 -6.41
N ASN A 815 -9.07 20.37 -6.80
CA ASN A 815 -9.57 21.18 -7.91
C ASN A 815 -10.25 22.49 -7.44
N GLY A 816 -9.92 22.96 -6.23
CA GLY A 816 -10.48 24.19 -5.65
C GLY A 816 -11.89 24.07 -5.08
N GLY A 817 -12.31 22.85 -4.68
CA GLY A 817 -13.61 22.61 -4.08
C GLY A 817 -13.76 23.18 -2.67
N GLU A 818 -14.88 23.86 -2.37
CA GLU A 818 -15.15 24.37 -1.02
C GLU A 818 -15.53 23.23 -0.03
N PRO A 819 -14.86 23.09 1.13
CA PRO A 819 -15.13 22.02 2.10
C PRO A 819 -16.60 21.94 2.55
N GLY A 820 -17.26 23.09 2.72
CA GLY A 820 -18.67 23.15 3.10
C GLY A 820 -19.63 22.57 2.06
N GLN A 821 -19.30 22.69 0.76
CA GLN A 821 -20.08 22.07 -0.31
C GLN A 821 -19.86 20.56 -0.33
N ILE A 822 -18.61 20.12 -0.19
CA ILE A 822 -18.22 18.70 -0.11
C ILE A 822 -18.97 18.02 1.04
N LEU A 823 -18.93 18.60 2.25
CA LEU A 823 -19.61 18.08 3.43
C LEU A 823 -21.13 17.92 3.21
N ARG A 824 -21.80 18.91 2.59
CA ARG A 824 -23.25 18.85 2.33
C ARG A 824 -23.60 17.73 1.36
N ILE A 825 -22.77 17.53 0.33
CA ILE A 825 -23.00 16.55 -0.72
C ILE A 825 -22.67 15.15 -0.21
N GLN A 826 -21.55 14.95 0.47
CA GLN A 826 -21.18 13.66 1.07
C GLN A 826 -22.15 13.24 2.18
N ALA A 827 -22.67 14.19 2.99
CA ALA A 827 -23.72 13.90 3.96
C ALA A 827 -25.08 13.54 3.33
N LEU A 828 -25.31 13.91 2.07
CA LEU A 828 -26.47 13.48 1.27
C LEU A 828 -26.22 12.12 0.64
N GLN A 829 -25.01 11.89 0.11
CA GLN A 829 -24.56 10.61 -0.41
C GLN A 829 -24.62 9.53 0.67
N SER A 830 -24.27 9.83 1.93
CA SER A 830 -24.40 8.88 3.06
C SER A 830 -25.86 8.45 3.30
N ILE A 831 -26.83 9.34 3.15
CA ILE A 831 -28.26 9.00 3.24
C ILE A 831 -28.64 8.03 2.11
N VAL A 832 -28.19 8.32 0.88
CA VAL A 832 -28.48 7.48 -0.28
C VAL A 832 -27.84 6.10 -0.12
N ARG A 833 -26.57 6.02 0.33
CA ARG A 833 -25.87 4.76 0.62
C ARG A 833 -26.61 3.93 1.66
N PHE A 834 -27.00 4.54 2.78
CA PHE A 834 -27.78 3.88 3.83
C PHE A 834 -29.08 3.28 3.28
N LEU A 835 -29.85 4.04 2.48
CA LEU A 835 -31.08 3.54 1.87
C LEU A 835 -30.82 2.41 0.87
N LEU A 836 -29.79 2.53 0.03
CA LEU A 836 -29.45 1.50 -0.95
C LEU A 836 -28.95 0.19 -0.30
N ARG A 837 -28.34 0.27 0.88
CA ARG A 837 -27.90 -0.89 1.67
C ARG A 837 -29.05 -1.57 2.41
N GLU A 838 -29.91 -0.81 3.07
CA GLU A 838 -30.92 -1.39 3.99
C GLU A 838 -32.27 -1.68 3.32
N LEU A 839 -32.70 -0.94 2.29
CA LEU A 839 -34.00 -1.19 1.63
C LEU A 839 -34.11 -2.60 1.00
N PRO A 840 -33.07 -3.13 0.33
CA PRO A 840 -33.11 -4.51 -0.18
C PRO A 840 -33.28 -5.55 0.92
N ARG A 841 -32.63 -5.35 2.08
CA ARG A 841 -32.74 -6.25 3.25
C ARG A 841 -34.16 -6.29 3.82
N LEU A 842 -34.97 -5.24 3.61
CA LEU A 842 -36.39 -5.20 3.95
C LEU A 842 -37.32 -5.81 2.85
N GLY A 843 -36.74 -6.30 1.74
CA GLY A 843 -37.48 -6.83 0.60
C GLY A 843 -38.06 -5.77 -0.34
N LEU A 844 -37.57 -4.53 -0.27
CA LEU A 844 -38.00 -3.37 -1.08
C LEU A 844 -37.09 -3.17 -2.30
N LEU A 845 -37.08 -4.15 -3.21
CA LEU A 845 -36.17 -4.15 -4.38
C LEU A 845 -36.53 -3.03 -5.37
N ARG A 846 -37.83 -2.83 -5.63
CA ARG A 846 -38.31 -1.78 -6.54
C ARG A 846 -37.96 -0.38 -6.03
N GLU A 847 -38.20 -0.11 -4.75
CA GLU A 847 -37.93 1.19 -4.13
C GLU A 847 -36.42 1.52 -4.16
N THR A 848 -35.56 0.51 -4.02
CA THR A 848 -34.10 0.64 -4.15
C THR A 848 -33.70 1.16 -5.54
N TRP A 849 -34.25 0.57 -6.61
CA TRP A 849 -33.99 1.05 -7.97
C TRP A 849 -34.49 2.50 -8.19
N HIS A 850 -35.62 2.89 -7.60
CA HIS A 850 -36.09 4.28 -7.68
C HIS A 850 -35.23 5.29 -6.92
N VAL A 851 -34.58 4.88 -5.82
CA VAL A 851 -33.56 5.70 -5.14
C VAL A 851 -32.38 5.94 -6.09
N LEU A 852 -31.87 4.87 -6.70
CA LEU A 852 -30.75 4.96 -7.64
C LEU A 852 -31.10 5.80 -8.88
N LEU A 853 -32.30 5.62 -9.44
CA LEU A 853 -32.80 6.46 -10.55
C LEU A 853 -32.89 7.94 -10.15
N THR A 854 -33.24 8.23 -8.90
CA THR A 854 -33.30 9.60 -8.39
C THR A 854 -31.89 10.20 -8.28
N ALA A 855 -30.91 9.43 -7.80
CA ALA A 855 -29.51 9.82 -7.77
C ALA A 855 -28.99 10.15 -9.18
N TYR A 856 -29.24 9.29 -10.17
CA TYR A 856 -28.89 9.54 -11.57
C TYR A 856 -29.50 10.86 -12.12
N ARG A 857 -30.77 11.13 -11.78
CA ARG A 857 -31.44 12.38 -12.18
C ARG A 857 -30.85 13.61 -11.48
N MET A 858 -30.37 13.48 -10.25
CA MET A 858 -29.75 14.57 -9.49
C MET A 858 -28.45 15.02 -10.15
N GLU A 859 -27.58 14.08 -10.54
CA GLU A 859 -26.30 14.39 -11.19
C GLU A 859 -26.46 15.06 -12.55
N ARG A 860 -27.45 14.63 -13.36
CA ARG A 860 -27.72 15.27 -14.67
C ARG A 860 -28.28 16.67 -14.54
N LYS A 861 -29.04 16.93 -13.47
CA LYS A 861 -29.68 18.22 -13.25
C LYS A 861 -28.71 19.27 -12.71
N TRP A 862 -27.75 18.85 -11.90
CA TRP A 862 -26.81 19.74 -11.21
C TRP A 862 -25.36 19.37 -11.56
N ARG A 863 -24.87 19.84 -12.72
CA ARG A 863 -23.46 19.70 -13.10
C ARG A 863 -22.69 21.00 -12.78
N PRO A 864 -21.70 20.98 -11.87
CA PRO A 864 -20.82 22.11 -11.63
C PRO A 864 -20.01 22.49 -12.88
N ARG A 865 -19.47 23.71 -12.91
CA ARG A 865 -18.41 24.09 -13.87
C ARG A 865 -17.07 23.65 -13.26
N GLY A 866 -16.37 22.72 -13.90
CA GLY A 866 -15.12 22.14 -13.40
C GLY A 866 -15.14 20.61 -13.40
N GLN A 867 -14.02 20.00 -13.01
CA GLN A 867 -13.91 18.55 -12.84
C GLN A 867 -14.65 18.15 -11.55
N ALA A 868 -15.88 17.65 -11.70
CA ALA A 868 -16.69 17.18 -10.58
C ALA A 868 -16.62 15.65 -10.44
N ILE A 869 -16.53 15.17 -9.21
CA ILE A 869 -16.51 13.73 -8.91
C ILE A 869 -17.94 13.21 -8.81
N THR A 870 -18.22 12.10 -9.49
CA THR A 870 -19.45 11.32 -9.35
C THR A 870 -19.19 10.12 -8.43
N GLU A 871 -20.09 9.91 -7.47
CA GLU A 871 -20.10 8.69 -6.65
C GLU A 871 -21.12 7.66 -7.16
N PHE A 872 -21.69 7.88 -8.35
CA PHE A 872 -22.74 7.02 -8.87
C PHE A 872 -22.31 5.57 -9.01
N ASP A 873 -21.04 5.32 -9.33
CA ASP A 873 -20.46 3.97 -9.37
C ASP A 873 -20.59 3.26 -8.02
N ARG A 874 -20.11 3.87 -6.94
CA ARG A 874 -20.22 3.31 -5.59
C ARG A 874 -21.68 3.11 -5.18
N LEU A 875 -22.56 4.06 -5.49
CA LEU A 875 -24.00 3.94 -5.22
C LEU A 875 -24.63 2.80 -6.02
N PHE A 876 -24.29 2.66 -7.30
CA PHE A 876 -24.76 1.60 -8.19
C PHE A 876 -24.32 0.23 -7.68
N SER A 877 -23.03 0.09 -7.35
CA SER A 877 -22.44 -1.15 -6.83
C SER A 877 -23.09 -1.57 -5.51
N ILE A 878 -23.29 -0.64 -4.56
CA ILE A 878 -24.01 -0.93 -3.30
C ILE A 878 -25.45 -1.37 -3.58
N ALA A 879 -26.16 -0.65 -4.46
CA ALA A 879 -27.56 -0.95 -4.78
C ALA A 879 -27.72 -2.31 -5.44
N LEU A 880 -26.89 -2.64 -6.43
CA LEU A 880 -26.96 -3.89 -7.16
C LEU A 880 -26.56 -5.06 -6.27
N ARG A 881 -25.41 -4.98 -5.55
CA ARG A 881 -24.96 -6.01 -4.61
C ARG A 881 -26.03 -6.31 -3.56
N SER A 882 -26.52 -5.28 -2.87
CA SER A 882 -27.54 -5.45 -1.80
C SER A 882 -28.86 -6.02 -2.34
N THR A 883 -29.27 -5.64 -3.56
CA THR A 883 -30.48 -6.18 -4.23
C THR A 883 -30.31 -7.64 -4.62
N LEU A 884 -29.17 -8.00 -5.18
CA LEU A 884 -28.85 -9.37 -5.57
C LEU A 884 -28.66 -10.28 -4.34
N ASP A 885 -27.99 -9.82 -3.29
CA ASP A 885 -27.84 -10.55 -2.02
C ASP A 885 -29.21 -10.85 -1.40
N ALA A 886 -30.07 -9.83 -1.28
CA ALA A 886 -31.41 -10.01 -0.77
C ALA A 886 -32.24 -10.97 -1.63
N LEU A 887 -32.04 -10.96 -2.95
CA LEU A 887 -32.67 -11.88 -3.89
C LEU A 887 -32.18 -13.32 -3.70
N VAL A 888 -30.87 -13.56 -3.60
CA VAL A 888 -30.29 -14.89 -3.41
C VAL A 888 -30.72 -15.49 -2.07
N VAL A 889 -30.66 -14.71 -0.98
CA VAL A 889 -31.14 -15.13 0.35
C VAL A 889 -32.64 -15.46 0.32
N SER A 890 -33.44 -14.66 -0.41
CA SER A 890 -34.88 -14.92 -0.58
C SER A 890 -35.14 -16.16 -1.43
N ALA A 891 -34.38 -16.34 -2.50
CA ALA A 891 -34.50 -17.44 -3.44
C ALA A 891 -34.22 -18.79 -2.76
N LYS A 892 -33.24 -18.85 -1.85
CA LYS A 892 -32.96 -20.05 -1.02
C LYS A 892 -34.21 -20.54 -0.26
N ARG A 893 -35.16 -19.65 0.04
CA ARG A 893 -36.42 -19.97 0.74
C ARG A 893 -37.60 -20.24 -0.19
N TRP A 894 -37.48 -20.07 -1.52
CA TRP A 894 -38.60 -20.22 -2.47
C TRP A 894 -39.04 -21.67 -2.71
N ASN A 895 -38.14 -22.65 -2.56
CA ASN A 895 -38.39 -24.06 -2.87
C ASN A 895 -38.41 -25.01 -1.64
N GLY A 896 -38.33 -24.49 -0.40
CA GLY A 896 -38.16 -25.32 0.82
C GLY A 896 -36.73 -25.90 0.94
N ASP A 897 -36.55 -27.02 1.66
CA ASP A 897 -35.25 -27.73 1.83
C ASP A 897 -34.66 -28.35 0.54
N LYS A 898 -35.14 -27.97 -0.66
CA LYS A 898 -34.61 -28.44 -1.94
C LYS A 898 -33.77 -27.35 -2.59
N GLU A 899 -32.59 -27.73 -3.09
CA GLU A 899 -31.74 -26.88 -3.89
C GLU A 899 -32.53 -26.23 -5.05
N ILE A 900 -32.30 -24.94 -5.26
CA ILE A 900 -32.89 -24.18 -6.36
C ILE A 900 -32.17 -24.62 -7.64
N ALA A 901 -32.91 -24.87 -8.73
CA ALA A 901 -32.27 -25.02 -10.03
C ALA A 901 -31.55 -23.72 -10.41
N ALA A 902 -30.26 -23.80 -10.78
CA ALA A 902 -29.45 -22.63 -11.16
C ALA A 902 -30.11 -21.78 -12.25
N GLU A 903 -30.82 -22.42 -13.19
CA GLU A 903 -31.57 -21.75 -14.27
C GLU A 903 -32.66 -20.79 -13.76
N ASP A 904 -33.44 -21.21 -12.75
CA ASP A 904 -34.52 -20.40 -12.15
C ASP A 904 -33.97 -19.14 -11.45
N LEU A 905 -32.77 -19.26 -10.85
CA LEU A 905 -32.09 -18.15 -10.18
C LEU A 905 -31.50 -17.18 -11.20
N ILE A 906 -30.83 -17.68 -12.25
CA ILE A 906 -30.26 -16.87 -13.32
C ILE A 906 -31.37 -16.10 -14.06
N GLU A 907 -32.54 -16.71 -14.30
CA GLU A 907 -33.68 -16.01 -14.89
C GLU A 907 -34.17 -14.85 -13.99
N ALA A 908 -34.27 -15.08 -12.67
CA ALA A 908 -34.68 -14.05 -11.72
C ALA A 908 -33.66 -12.91 -11.63
N ILE A 909 -32.36 -13.23 -11.65
CA ILE A 909 -31.28 -12.24 -11.68
C ILE A 909 -31.33 -11.42 -12.97
N GLY A 910 -31.51 -12.06 -14.13
CA GLY A 910 -31.65 -11.36 -15.41
C GLY A 910 -32.78 -10.33 -15.42
N GLN A 911 -33.95 -10.67 -14.86
CA GLN A 911 -35.09 -9.75 -14.74
C GLN A 911 -34.81 -8.51 -13.87
N VAL A 912 -33.94 -8.65 -12.86
CA VAL A 912 -33.51 -7.53 -12.01
C VAL A 912 -32.37 -6.75 -12.67
N LEU A 913 -31.49 -7.41 -13.40
CA LEU A 913 -30.31 -6.80 -14.00
C LEU A 913 -30.67 -5.86 -15.16
N ASP A 914 -31.64 -6.23 -16.01
CA ASP A 914 -32.10 -5.43 -17.16
C ASP A 914 -32.30 -3.93 -16.86
N PRO A 915 -33.09 -3.53 -15.83
CA PRO A 915 -33.29 -2.12 -15.49
C PRO A 915 -32.06 -1.44 -14.87
N TYR A 916 -31.15 -2.18 -14.24
CA TYR A 916 -29.88 -1.63 -13.74
C TYR A 916 -28.88 -1.41 -14.87
N GLN A 917 -28.73 -2.38 -15.77
CA GLN A 917 -27.81 -2.30 -16.91
C GLN A 917 -28.17 -1.14 -17.84
N TRP A 918 -29.47 -0.90 -18.08
CA TRP A 918 -29.93 0.27 -18.83
C TRP A 918 -29.49 1.58 -18.18
N LEU A 919 -29.65 1.71 -16.85
CA LEU A 919 -29.27 2.92 -16.12
C LEU A 919 -27.76 3.13 -16.14
N TRP A 920 -26.99 2.05 -16.00
CA TRP A 920 -25.53 2.06 -16.08
C TRP A 920 -25.03 2.52 -17.44
N ALA A 921 -25.56 1.96 -18.53
CA ALA A 921 -25.19 2.33 -19.90
C ALA A 921 -25.50 3.80 -20.21
N GLU A 922 -26.62 4.33 -19.72
CA GLU A 922 -26.96 5.75 -19.88
C GLU A 922 -26.07 6.69 -19.05
N HIS A 923 -25.51 6.20 -17.94
CA HIS A 923 -24.54 6.94 -17.13
C HIS A 923 -23.15 6.93 -17.79
N SER A 924 -22.64 5.74 -18.13
CA SER A 924 -21.28 5.54 -18.64
C SER A 924 -20.98 6.32 -19.92
N ARG A 925 -21.99 6.54 -20.78
CA ARG A 925 -21.86 7.36 -22.00
C ARG A 925 -21.43 8.80 -21.74
N THR A 926 -21.76 9.36 -20.59
CA THR A 926 -21.52 10.79 -20.30
C THR A 926 -20.33 11.05 -19.37
N MET A 927 -19.72 9.99 -18.83
CA MET A 927 -18.61 10.05 -17.89
C MET A 927 -17.26 9.94 -18.60
N ARG A 928 -16.26 10.68 -18.08
CA ARG A 928 -14.84 10.52 -18.41
C ARG A 928 -14.21 9.64 -17.34
N ILE A 929 -13.47 8.60 -17.75
CA ILE A 929 -12.88 7.62 -16.82
C ILE A 929 -11.44 8.01 -16.45
N SER A 930 -10.70 8.60 -17.39
CA SER A 930 -9.29 9.00 -17.22
C SER A 930 -9.04 10.37 -17.87
N ALA A 931 -7.96 11.06 -17.48
CA ALA A 931 -7.52 12.29 -18.14
C ALA A 931 -7.27 12.08 -19.64
N VAL A 932 -6.77 10.90 -20.04
CA VAL A 932 -6.50 10.51 -21.44
C VAL A 932 -7.79 10.50 -22.29
N ASP A 933 -8.93 10.24 -21.64
CA ASP A 933 -10.26 10.17 -22.24
C ASP A 933 -10.73 11.55 -22.78
N ALA A 934 -10.00 12.63 -22.47
CA ALA A 934 -10.16 13.96 -23.06
C ALA A 934 -9.63 14.02 -24.50
N ILE A 935 -8.56 13.28 -24.84
CA ILE A 935 -7.92 13.27 -26.16
C ILE A 935 -8.63 12.28 -27.09
N ARG A 936 -9.91 12.58 -27.41
CA ARG A 936 -10.72 11.72 -28.29
C ARG A 936 -10.49 12.00 -29.77
N ARG A 937 -10.13 13.24 -30.11
CA ARG A 937 -9.95 13.63 -31.51
C ARG A 937 -8.52 13.37 -31.94
N GLU A 938 -8.38 12.77 -33.12
CA GLU A 938 -7.06 12.48 -33.69
C GLU A 938 -6.27 13.76 -34.02
N SER A 939 -6.93 14.91 -34.21
CA SER A 939 -6.26 16.20 -34.39
C SER A 939 -5.57 16.68 -33.12
N GLU A 940 -6.28 16.66 -31.98
CA GLU A 940 -5.75 17.07 -30.68
C GLU A 940 -4.57 16.18 -30.26
N TRP A 941 -4.64 14.88 -30.59
CA TRP A 941 -3.53 13.95 -30.40
C TRP A 941 -2.29 14.33 -31.21
N GLN A 942 -2.47 14.69 -32.49
CA GLN A 942 -1.34 15.06 -33.35
C GLN A 942 -0.67 16.34 -32.87
N ASP A 943 -1.45 17.30 -32.36
CA ASP A 943 -0.92 18.55 -31.82
C ASP A 943 -0.06 18.31 -30.55
N ILE A 944 -0.55 17.49 -29.61
CA ILE A 944 0.22 17.09 -28.41
C ILE A 944 1.49 16.33 -28.80
N ARG A 945 1.39 15.41 -29.76
CA ARG A 945 2.56 14.65 -30.23
C ARG A 945 3.62 15.57 -30.83
N ASP A 946 3.23 16.49 -31.69
CA ASP A 946 4.15 17.43 -32.32
C ASP A 946 4.79 18.39 -31.29
N PHE A 947 4.07 18.72 -30.21
CA PHE A 947 4.59 19.49 -29.08
C PHE A 947 5.66 18.70 -28.31
N VAL A 948 5.35 17.46 -27.93
CA VAL A 948 6.27 16.56 -27.19
C VAL A 948 7.55 16.32 -28.00
N GLU A 949 7.45 16.03 -29.30
CA GLU A 949 8.63 15.78 -30.15
C GLU A 949 9.54 17.02 -30.28
N LYS A 950 9.02 18.24 -30.08
CA LYS A 950 9.79 19.50 -30.26
C LYS A 950 10.35 20.08 -28.97
N TYR A 951 9.65 19.92 -27.85
CA TYR A 951 9.92 20.58 -26.57
C TYR A 951 10.10 19.61 -25.41
N GLY A 952 9.82 18.31 -25.59
CA GLY A 952 9.77 17.35 -24.48
C GLY A 952 11.08 17.12 -23.74
N GLY A 953 12.24 17.37 -24.38
CA GLY A 953 13.56 17.18 -23.75
C GLY A 953 13.84 18.08 -22.54
N ASP A 954 13.20 19.24 -22.47
CA ASP A 954 13.40 20.20 -21.38
C ASP A 954 12.46 19.93 -20.19
N PHE A 955 11.26 19.40 -20.45
CA PHE A 955 10.17 19.29 -19.46
C PHE A 955 9.87 17.87 -18.99
N PHE A 956 9.96 16.88 -19.88
CA PHE A 956 9.47 15.51 -19.61
C PHE A 956 10.61 14.54 -19.26
N ASN A 957 11.71 15.07 -18.73
CA ASN A 957 12.79 14.24 -18.21
C ASN A 957 12.36 13.59 -16.86
N ALA A 958 13.01 12.49 -16.49
CA ALA A 958 12.65 11.74 -15.28
C ALA A 958 12.82 12.54 -13.97
N ASN A 959 13.65 13.60 -13.99
CA ASN A 959 13.88 14.45 -12.82
C ASN A 959 12.73 15.44 -12.60
N ASN A 960 12.23 16.05 -13.67
CA ASN A 960 11.14 17.03 -13.60
C ASN A 960 9.78 16.34 -13.41
N LEU A 961 9.63 15.10 -13.91
CA LEU A 961 8.42 14.29 -13.75
C LEU A 961 8.39 13.51 -12.42
N THR A 962 8.78 14.11 -11.29
CA THR A 962 8.41 13.57 -9.99
C THR A 962 6.96 13.92 -9.67
N LEU A 963 6.28 13.01 -8.97
CA LEU A 963 4.85 13.17 -8.69
C LEU A 963 4.54 14.47 -7.92
N GLY A 964 5.35 14.79 -6.90
CA GLY A 964 5.18 16.01 -6.10
C GLY A 964 5.38 17.28 -6.91
N ASN A 965 6.45 17.35 -7.72
CA ASN A 965 6.72 18.51 -8.57
C ASN A 965 5.59 18.76 -9.58
N VAL A 966 5.13 17.71 -10.28
CA VAL A 966 4.08 17.85 -11.30
C VAL A 966 2.73 18.24 -10.68
N ARG A 967 2.39 17.72 -9.48
CA ARG A 967 1.16 18.11 -8.77
C ARG A 967 1.20 19.57 -8.31
N ALA A 968 2.33 20.02 -7.77
CA ALA A 968 2.51 21.41 -7.37
C ALA A 968 2.34 22.36 -8.58
N ILE A 969 2.93 22.02 -9.72
CA ILE A 969 2.76 22.78 -10.97
C ILE A 969 1.29 22.82 -11.41
N LEU A 970 0.58 21.69 -11.38
CA LEU A 970 -0.84 21.65 -11.76
C LEU A 970 -1.73 22.45 -10.80
N HIS A 971 -1.40 22.48 -9.50
CA HIS A 971 -2.15 23.24 -8.51
C HIS A 971 -1.93 24.75 -8.62
N SER A 972 -0.67 25.19 -8.76
CA SER A 972 -0.30 26.60 -8.93
C SER A 972 -0.67 27.13 -10.33
N GLY A 973 -0.81 26.22 -11.30
CA GLY A 973 -1.10 26.51 -12.70
C GLY A 973 0.16 26.49 -13.55
N VAL A 974 0.02 25.97 -14.78
CA VAL A 974 1.13 25.92 -15.74
C VAL A 974 1.59 27.32 -16.14
N ASP A 975 0.70 28.30 -16.16
CA ASP A 975 1.01 29.71 -16.44
C ASP A 975 2.04 30.28 -15.44
N TRP A 976 1.85 29.99 -14.15
CA TRP A 976 2.79 30.37 -13.08
C TRP A 976 4.16 29.70 -13.26
N PHE A 977 4.18 28.43 -13.65
CA PHE A 977 5.42 27.71 -13.90
C PHE A 977 6.19 28.27 -15.10
N LEU A 978 5.50 28.71 -16.16
CA LEU A 978 6.13 29.39 -17.29
C LEU A 978 6.74 30.74 -16.87
N ASP A 979 6.04 31.52 -16.04
CA ASP A 979 6.58 32.78 -15.49
C ASP A 979 7.85 32.55 -14.64
N TYR A 980 7.86 31.50 -13.82
CA TYR A 980 9.04 31.12 -13.05
C TYR A 980 10.24 30.79 -13.95
N LEU A 981 10.03 29.98 -14.98
CA LEU A 981 11.10 29.61 -15.92
C LEU A 981 11.63 30.80 -16.72
N GLU A 982 10.80 31.80 -17.02
CA GLU A 982 11.25 33.05 -17.63
C GLU A 982 12.23 33.80 -16.71
N VAL A 983 11.95 33.84 -15.40
CA VAL A 983 12.76 34.53 -14.39
C VAL A 983 14.09 33.83 -14.11
N GLU A 984 14.11 32.50 -14.04
CA GLU A 984 15.31 31.70 -13.73
C GLU A 984 16.12 31.23 -14.95
N SER A 985 15.71 31.61 -16.17
CA SER A 985 16.37 31.16 -17.40
C SER A 985 17.90 31.38 -17.41
N ASP A 986 18.67 30.28 -17.57
CA ASP A 986 20.13 30.36 -17.73
C ASP A 986 20.48 30.95 -19.10
N PRO A 987 21.17 32.10 -19.18
CA PRO A 987 21.56 32.70 -20.46
C PRO A 987 22.51 31.83 -21.31
N LEU A 988 23.17 30.82 -20.71
CA LEU A 988 24.05 29.88 -21.39
C LEU A 988 23.31 28.65 -21.95
N HIS A 989 22.13 28.31 -21.43
CA HIS A 989 21.31 27.17 -21.84
C HIS A 989 19.82 27.58 -21.96
N PRO A 990 19.44 28.32 -23.01
CA PRO A 990 18.07 28.80 -23.17
C PRO A 990 17.09 27.66 -23.43
N ILE A 991 15.92 27.74 -22.78
CA ILE A 991 14.80 26.80 -22.97
C ILE A 991 14.11 27.14 -24.29
N LYS A 992 14.06 26.17 -25.20
CA LYS A 992 13.58 26.39 -26.57
C LYS A 992 12.10 26.78 -26.64
N LEU A 993 11.27 26.31 -25.70
CA LEU A 993 9.86 26.66 -25.64
C LEU A 993 9.64 28.16 -25.36
N LEU A 994 10.40 28.73 -24.43
CA LEU A 994 10.31 30.15 -24.07
C LEU A 994 10.75 31.04 -25.25
N ASP A 995 11.84 30.67 -25.93
CA ASP A 995 12.30 31.36 -27.14
C ASP A 995 11.23 31.36 -28.26
N ASP A 996 10.54 30.24 -28.45
CA ASP A 996 9.49 30.09 -29.48
C ASP A 996 8.19 30.84 -29.11
N ILE A 997 7.88 30.97 -27.81
CA ILE A 997 6.77 31.81 -27.30
C ILE A 997 7.11 33.29 -27.51
N ASP A 998 8.32 33.73 -27.15
CA ASP A 998 8.80 35.10 -27.36
C ASP A 998 8.87 35.47 -28.86
N ALA A 999 9.20 34.49 -29.71
CA ALA A 999 9.20 34.65 -31.16
C ALA A 999 7.80 34.61 -31.79
N GLY A 1000 6.75 34.26 -31.03
CA GLY A 1000 5.36 34.15 -31.47
C GLY A 1000 5.11 32.98 -32.44
N ILE A 1001 5.90 31.92 -32.34
CA ILE A 1001 5.78 30.69 -33.14
C ILE A 1001 4.70 29.77 -32.57
N VAL A 1002 4.57 29.74 -31.24
CA VAL A 1002 3.54 29.01 -30.49
C VAL A 1002 2.79 30.00 -29.60
N ASP A 1003 1.47 29.84 -29.47
CA ASP A 1003 0.68 30.67 -28.55
C ASP A 1003 0.85 30.18 -27.12
N ARG A 1004 0.88 31.09 -26.13
CA ARG A 1004 1.07 30.73 -24.72
C ARG A 1004 -0.08 29.84 -24.21
N GLU A 1005 -1.30 30.12 -24.66
CA GLU A 1005 -2.49 29.29 -24.35
C GLU A 1005 -2.38 27.86 -24.93
N GLU A 1006 -1.76 27.68 -26.10
CA GLU A 1006 -1.56 26.36 -26.71
C GLU A 1006 -0.49 25.55 -25.95
N ALA A 1007 0.58 26.21 -25.50
CA ALA A 1007 1.63 25.60 -24.68
C ALA A 1007 1.11 25.22 -23.28
N GLU A 1008 0.35 26.10 -22.64
CA GLU A 1008 -0.30 25.86 -21.34
C GLU A 1008 -1.20 24.62 -21.41
N TRP A 1009 -2.08 24.58 -22.42
CA TRP A 1009 -2.97 23.43 -22.62
C TRP A 1009 -2.20 22.12 -22.84
N ALA A 1010 -1.17 22.12 -23.68
CA ALA A 1010 -0.39 20.91 -23.97
C ALA A 1010 0.33 20.37 -22.73
N LEU A 1011 0.98 21.24 -21.95
CA LEU A 1011 1.65 20.88 -20.70
C LEU A 1011 0.66 20.39 -19.64
N GLU A 1012 -0.46 21.10 -19.44
CA GLU A 1012 -1.51 20.71 -18.50
C GLU A 1012 -2.07 19.32 -18.83
N GLN A 1013 -2.32 19.03 -20.11
CA GLN A 1013 -2.80 17.71 -20.55
C GLN A 1013 -1.77 16.60 -20.28
N VAL A 1014 -0.49 16.80 -20.65
CA VAL A 1014 0.55 15.77 -20.45
C VAL A 1014 0.78 15.52 -18.96
N TYR A 1015 0.93 16.58 -18.15
CA TYR A 1015 1.09 16.47 -16.71
C TYR A 1015 -0.12 15.81 -16.03
N SER A 1016 -1.35 16.18 -16.41
CA SER A 1016 -2.55 15.52 -15.88
C SER A 1016 -2.59 14.03 -16.19
N ILE A 1017 -2.15 13.61 -17.38
CA ILE A 1017 -2.11 12.19 -17.77
C ILE A 1017 -1.03 11.43 -17.00
N VAL A 1018 0.16 12.03 -16.82
CA VAL A 1018 1.25 11.42 -16.06
C VAL A 1018 0.89 11.28 -14.59
N VAL A 1019 0.23 12.27 -13.99
CA VAL A 1019 -0.25 12.18 -12.60
C VAL A 1019 -1.36 11.11 -12.46
N ASP A 1020 -2.29 11.03 -13.42
CA ASP A 1020 -3.36 10.01 -13.43
C ASP A 1020 -2.81 8.57 -13.54
N ARG A 1021 -1.70 8.37 -14.28
CA ARG A 1021 -1.10 7.05 -14.56
C ARG A 1021 0.41 6.99 -14.28
N PHE A 1022 0.81 7.45 -13.09
CA PHE A 1022 2.23 7.56 -12.71
C PHE A 1022 2.93 6.19 -12.61
N ASP A 1023 2.21 5.16 -12.15
CA ASP A 1023 2.67 3.77 -12.10
C ASP A 1023 3.10 3.26 -13.50
N ARG A 1024 2.31 3.59 -14.53
CA ARG A 1024 2.62 3.25 -15.94
C ARG A 1024 3.83 4.04 -16.45
N PHE A 1025 4.05 5.25 -15.96
CA PHE A 1025 5.25 6.03 -16.28
C PHE A 1025 6.52 5.42 -15.67
N LEU A 1026 6.47 4.93 -14.43
CA LEU A 1026 7.59 4.20 -13.81
C LEU A 1026 7.90 2.91 -14.58
N GLU A 1027 6.88 2.15 -14.98
CA GLU A 1027 7.06 0.96 -15.82
C GLU A 1027 7.66 1.32 -17.19
N TYR A 1028 7.23 2.42 -17.79
CA TYR A 1028 7.79 2.89 -19.06
C TYR A 1028 9.29 3.16 -18.93
N ASN A 1029 9.73 3.89 -17.91
CA ASN A 1029 11.16 4.19 -17.71
C ASN A 1029 12.02 2.95 -17.45
N THR A 1030 11.45 1.91 -16.85
CA THR A 1030 12.18 0.67 -16.53
C THR A 1030 12.19 -0.34 -17.69
N THR A 1031 11.12 -0.39 -18.49
CA THR A 1031 10.94 -1.37 -19.57
C THR A 1031 11.43 -0.88 -20.93
N THR A 1032 11.49 0.44 -21.14
CA THR A 1032 12.00 1.04 -22.36
C THR A 1032 13.49 0.71 -22.56
N THR A 1033 13.83 0.30 -23.79
CA THR A 1033 15.23 0.13 -24.19
C THR A 1033 15.86 1.41 -24.67
N GLN A 1034 15.03 2.38 -25.06
CA GLN A 1034 15.42 3.65 -25.64
C GLN A 1034 15.96 4.58 -24.55
N SER A 1035 16.99 5.36 -24.85
CA SER A 1035 17.41 6.47 -23.98
C SER A 1035 16.41 7.62 -24.21
N ASP A 1036 15.34 7.65 -23.43
CA ASP A 1036 14.35 8.74 -23.47
C ASP A 1036 14.81 9.89 -22.56
N TYR A 1037 14.85 11.11 -23.12
CA TYR A 1037 15.13 12.34 -22.39
C TYR A 1037 13.86 13.20 -22.22
N GLY A 1038 12.69 12.68 -22.61
CA GLY A 1038 11.37 13.33 -22.54
C GLY A 1038 10.70 13.53 -23.90
N GLU A 1039 11.44 13.42 -25.01
CA GLU A 1039 10.93 13.62 -26.37
C GLU A 1039 10.07 12.44 -26.87
N MET A 1040 10.17 11.26 -26.25
CA MET A 1040 9.48 10.04 -26.69
C MET A 1040 8.26 9.67 -25.84
N ILE A 1041 7.90 10.48 -24.84
CA ILE A 1041 6.79 10.20 -23.91
C ILE A 1041 5.43 10.06 -24.63
N TYR A 1042 5.28 10.60 -25.85
CA TYR A 1042 4.10 10.36 -26.69
C TYR A 1042 3.87 8.86 -26.98
N CYS A 1043 4.92 8.03 -26.95
CA CYS A 1043 4.75 6.60 -27.10
C CYS A 1043 3.96 5.99 -25.94
N LEU A 1044 4.23 6.44 -24.70
CA LEU A 1044 3.47 6.05 -23.50
C LEU A 1044 2.01 6.50 -23.63
N LEU A 1045 1.77 7.76 -24.02
CA LEU A 1045 0.42 8.30 -24.19
C LEU A 1045 -0.43 7.48 -25.18
N ASP A 1046 0.16 6.97 -26.27
CA ASP A 1046 -0.54 6.13 -27.25
C ASP A 1046 -0.92 4.74 -26.68
N PHE A 1047 -0.12 4.18 -25.78
CA PHE A 1047 -0.49 2.97 -25.02
C PHE A 1047 -1.60 3.26 -24.01
N LEU A 1048 -1.52 4.37 -23.27
CA LEU A 1048 -2.55 4.77 -22.31
C LEU A 1048 -3.90 5.06 -23.00
N ARG A 1049 -3.91 5.59 -24.24
CA ARG A 1049 -5.14 5.74 -25.04
C ARG A 1049 -5.81 4.41 -25.33
N LEU A 1050 -5.03 3.37 -25.61
CA LEU A 1050 -5.54 2.03 -25.83
C LEU A 1050 -6.05 1.40 -24.51
N GLU A 1051 -5.30 1.57 -23.42
CA GLU A 1051 -5.73 1.14 -22.07
C GLU A 1051 -7.05 1.82 -21.67
N ALA A 1052 -7.18 3.13 -21.85
CA ALA A 1052 -8.42 3.86 -21.57
C ALA A 1052 -9.62 3.36 -22.39
N ALA A 1053 -9.40 2.91 -23.63
CA ALA A 1053 -10.45 2.29 -24.45
C ALA A 1053 -10.88 0.93 -23.89
N TYR A 1054 -9.93 0.11 -23.45
CA TYR A 1054 -10.19 -1.17 -22.80
C TYR A 1054 -10.91 -0.99 -21.45
N ASP A 1055 -10.43 -0.08 -20.60
CA ASP A 1055 -11.03 0.26 -19.31
C ASP A 1055 -12.48 0.73 -19.48
N ARG A 1056 -12.78 1.45 -20.57
CA ARG A 1056 -14.15 1.90 -20.88
C ARG A 1056 -15.08 0.74 -21.24
N ASP A 1057 -14.58 -0.26 -21.96
CA ASP A 1057 -15.34 -1.47 -22.25
C ASP A 1057 -15.51 -2.32 -20.97
N ALA A 1058 -14.46 -2.48 -20.16
CA ALA A 1058 -14.52 -3.12 -18.85
C ALA A 1058 -15.55 -2.44 -17.93
N TRP A 1059 -15.56 -1.11 -17.89
CA TRP A 1059 -16.52 -0.32 -17.13
C TRP A 1059 -17.96 -0.58 -17.54
N ASN A 1060 -18.24 -0.78 -18.84
CA ASN A 1060 -19.58 -1.13 -19.30
C ASN A 1060 -20.02 -2.53 -18.84
N LEU A 1061 -19.06 -3.42 -18.54
CA LEU A 1061 -19.27 -4.80 -18.10
C LEU A 1061 -19.39 -4.94 -16.57
N THR A 1062 -19.11 -3.90 -15.79
CA THR A 1062 -19.17 -3.90 -14.31
C THR A 1062 -20.44 -4.55 -13.73
N PRO A 1063 -21.67 -4.29 -14.23
CA PRO A 1063 -22.87 -4.94 -13.69
C PRO A 1063 -22.87 -6.47 -13.82
N LEU A 1064 -22.23 -7.01 -14.85
CA LEU A 1064 -22.12 -8.46 -15.09
C LEU A 1064 -21.12 -9.11 -14.12
N VAL A 1065 -20.02 -8.41 -13.82
CA VAL A 1065 -19.01 -8.84 -12.84
C VAL A 1065 -19.59 -8.86 -11.43
N LEU A 1066 -20.37 -7.84 -11.05
CA LEU A 1066 -21.05 -7.76 -9.74
C LEU A 1066 -22.05 -8.92 -9.51
N VAL A 1067 -22.73 -9.40 -10.57
CA VAL A 1067 -23.62 -10.56 -10.46
C VAL A 1067 -22.84 -11.81 -10.09
N HIS A 1068 -21.71 -12.04 -10.76
CA HIS A 1068 -20.86 -13.18 -10.47
C HIS A 1068 -20.31 -13.12 -9.04
N GLU A 1069 -19.79 -11.97 -8.60
CA GLU A 1069 -19.31 -11.75 -7.23
C GLU A 1069 -20.36 -12.16 -6.18
N VAL A 1070 -21.61 -11.72 -6.34
CA VAL A 1070 -22.70 -12.04 -5.41
C VAL A 1070 -23.05 -13.52 -5.42
N LEU A 1071 -23.06 -14.17 -6.59
CA LEU A 1071 -23.34 -15.60 -6.70
C LEU A 1071 -22.31 -16.43 -5.94
N VAL A 1072 -21.02 -16.13 -6.12
CA VAL A 1072 -19.93 -16.86 -5.46
C VAL A 1072 -19.91 -16.58 -3.95
N ARG A 1073 -20.03 -15.33 -3.51
CA ARG A 1073 -20.10 -14.99 -2.06
C ARG A 1073 -21.26 -15.67 -1.32
N ASN A 1074 -22.36 -15.96 -2.01
CA ASN A 1074 -23.49 -16.69 -1.43
C ASN A 1074 -23.41 -18.22 -1.57
N GLY A 1075 -22.29 -18.76 -2.08
CA GLY A 1075 -22.06 -20.21 -2.24
C GLY A 1075 -22.80 -20.85 -3.42
N MET A 1076 -23.24 -20.08 -4.42
CA MET A 1076 -24.00 -20.58 -5.58
C MET A 1076 -23.06 -20.87 -6.77
N MET A 1077 -22.14 -21.82 -6.60
CA MET A 1077 -21.04 -22.09 -7.56
C MET A 1077 -21.54 -22.52 -8.95
N GLU A 1078 -22.49 -23.44 -9.05
CA GLU A 1078 -23.05 -23.89 -10.34
C GLU A 1078 -23.67 -22.73 -11.15
N GLY A 1079 -24.31 -21.77 -10.45
CA GLY A 1079 -24.88 -20.59 -11.08
C GLY A 1079 -23.81 -19.61 -11.59
N ALA A 1080 -22.70 -19.50 -10.85
CA ALA A 1080 -21.56 -18.66 -11.21
C ALA A 1080 -20.85 -19.20 -12.47
N GLU A 1081 -20.61 -20.51 -12.56
CA GLU A 1081 -19.98 -21.16 -13.72
C GLU A 1081 -20.76 -20.97 -15.03
N VAL A 1082 -22.09 -21.12 -14.96
CA VAL A 1082 -22.98 -20.89 -16.12
C VAL A 1082 -22.94 -19.42 -16.56
N TRP A 1083 -22.88 -18.50 -15.58
CA TRP A 1083 -22.78 -17.06 -15.85
C TRP A 1083 -21.44 -16.70 -16.48
N GLU A 1084 -20.34 -17.23 -15.97
CA GLU A 1084 -18.98 -17.04 -16.49
C GLU A 1084 -18.84 -17.52 -17.94
N SER A 1085 -19.34 -18.72 -18.24
CA SER A 1085 -19.35 -19.28 -19.60
C SER A 1085 -20.10 -18.39 -20.60
N THR A 1086 -21.20 -17.78 -20.14
CA THR A 1086 -22.02 -16.86 -20.95
C THR A 1086 -21.29 -15.52 -21.16
N PHE A 1087 -20.63 -15.02 -20.11
CA PHE A 1087 -19.86 -13.79 -20.13
C PHE A 1087 -18.65 -13.89 -21.08
N GLU A 1088 -17.85 -14.96 -20.98
CA GLU A 1088 -16.68 -15.19 -21.83
C GLU A 1088 -17.07 -15.21 -23.32
N MET A 1089 -18.19 -15.86 -23.67
CA MET A 1089 -18.66 -15.90 -25.05
C MET A 1089 -19.04 -14.52 -25.59
N GLN A 1090 -19.56 -13.63 -24.74
CA GLN A 1090 -19.98 -12.27 -25.14
C GLN A 1090 -18.80 -11.30 -25.29
N THR A 1091 -17.74 -11.47 -24.50
CA THR A 1091 -16.59 -10.53 -24.46
C THR A 1091 -15.43 -10.93 -25.38
N ALA A 1092 -15.37 -12.19 -25.83
CA ALA A 1092 -14.27 -12.73 -26.63
C ALA A 1092 -13.89 -11.89 -27.86
N ASP A 1093 -14.89 -11.45 -28.65
CA ASP A 1093 -14.65 -10.68 -29.87
C ASP A 1093 -14.04 -9.30 -29.59
N VAL A 1094 -14.47 -8.64 -28.51
CA VAL A 1094 -13.98 -7.31 -28.10
C VAL A 1094 -12.55 -7.43 -27.56
N ALA A 1095 -12.29 -8.42 -26.71
CA ALA A 1095 -10.95 -8.70 -26.19
C ALA A 1095 -9.95 -9.02 -27.31
N ASP A 1096 -10.36 -9.82 -28.30
CA ASP A 1096 -9.52 -10.18 -29.45
C ASP A 1096 -9.17 -8.97 -30.32
N GLN A 1097 -10.03 -7.95 -30.35
CA GLN A 1097 -9.76 -6.71 -31.06
C GLN A 1097 -8.71 -5.86 -30.33
N HIS A 1098 -8.87 -5.64 -29.02
CA HIS A 1098 -7.90 -4.92 -28.20
C HIS A 1098 -6.51 -5.56 -28.23
N LEU A 1099 -6.42 -6.89 -28.17
CA LEU A 1099 -5.15 -7.63 -28.32
C LEU A 1099 -4.48 -7.44 -29.68
N LYS A 1100 -5.24 -7.30 -30.76
CA LYS A 1100 -4.69 -6.99 -32.10
C LYS A 1100 -4.14 -5.57 -32.16
N ASP A 1101 -4.86 -4.60 -31.58
CA ASP A 1101 -4.43 -3.21 -31.54
C ASP A 1101 -3.19 -3.03 -30.65
N LEU A 1102 -3.11 -3.74 -29.52
CA LEU A 1102 -1.92 -3.78 -28.67
C LEU A 1102 -0.70 -4.32 -29.42
N ARG A 1103 -0.83 -5.46 -30.12
CA ARG A 1103 0.25 -6.03 -30.95
C ARG A 1103 0.69 -5.08 -32.06
N ARG A 1104 -0.23 -4.27 -32.60
CA ARG A 1104 0.10 -3.23 -33.59
C ARG A 1104 0.95 -2.13 -32.98
N LEU A 1105 0.59 -1.62 -31.80
CA LEU A 1105 1.37 -0.59 -31.09
C LEU A 1105 2.74 -1.10 -30.66
N GLN A 1106 2.82 -2.31 -30.08
CA GLN A 1106 4.09 -2.93 -29.71
C GLN A 1106 5.05 -3.05 -30.89
N LYS A 1107 4.52 -3.40 -32.07
CA LYS A 1107 5.33 -3.48 -33.29
C LYS A 1107 5.73 -2.11 -33.84
N LYS A 1108 4.90 -1.09 -33.66
CA LYS A 1108 5.14 0.28 -34.13
C LYS A 1108 6.29 0.93 -33.36
N TYR A 1109 6.27 0.82 -32.03
CA TYR A 1109 7.24 1.48 -31.16
C TYR A 1109 8.40 0.57 -30.72
N GLY A 1110 8.30 -0.75 -30.94
CA GLY A 1110 9.32 -1.70 -30.49
C GLY A 1110 9.30 -1.97 -28.98
N MET A 1111 8.27 -1.50 -28.30
CA MET A 1111 8.15 -1.53 -26.83
C MET A 1111 7.06 -2.49 -26.38
N ARG A 1112 7.18 -2.95 -25.14
CA ARG A 1112 6.18 -3.80 -24.48
C ARG A 1112 6.00 -3.29 -23.07
N MET A 1113 4.75 -3.06 -22.69
CA MET A 1113 4.33 -2.72 -21.33
C MET A 1113 3.73 -3.98 -20.71
N PRO A 1114 4.49 -4.76 -19.93
CA PRO A 1114 4.01 -5.95 -19.21
C PRO A 1114 2.62 -5.78 -18.58
N THR A 1115 2.37 -4.73 -17.82
CA THR A 1115 1.11 -4.59 -17.07
C THR A 1115 -0.09 -4.44 -18.00
N ILE A 1116 0.02 -3.63 -19.06
CA ILE A 1116 -1.03 -3.46 -20.08
C ILE A 1116 -1.23 -4.77 -20.86
N VAL A 1117 -0.14 -5.51 -21.13
CA VAL A 1117 -0.20 -6.81 -21.80
C VAL A 1117 -0.96 -7.82 -20.95
N ASP A 1118 -0.63 -7.90 -19.67
CA ASP A 1118 -1.27 -8.81 -18.73
C ASP A 1118 -2.75 -8.46 -18.61
N GLN A 1119 -3.08 -7.18 -18.36
CA GLN A 1119 -4.46 -6.68 -18.28
C GLN A 1119 -5.29 -7.04 -19.53
N PHE A 1120 -4.71 -6.96 -20.73
CA PHE A 1120 -5.41 -7.29 -21.98
C PHE A 1120 -5.52 -8.80 -22.19
N ASN A 1121 -4.52 -9.56 -21.74
CA ASN A 1121 -4.56 -11.03 -21.75
C ASN A 1121 -5.61 -11.59 -20.78
N GLU A 1122 -6.09 -10.80 -19.82
CA GLU A 1122 -7.18 -11.20 -18.92
C GLU A 1122 -8.54 -11.34 -19.62
N ARG A 1123 -8.70 -10.75 -20.82
CA ARG A 1123 -9.90 -10.81 -21.68
C ARG A 1123 -11.21 -10.48 -20.93
N PHE A 1124 -11.14 -9.63 -19.91
CA PHE A 1124 -12.22 -9.30 -18.96
C PHE A 1124 -12.71 -10.45 -18.05
N VAL A 1125 -12.22 -11.68 -18.21
CA VAL A 1125 -12.72 -12.87 -17.49
C VAL A 1125 -11.97 -13.09 -16.17
N LYS A 1126 -10.66 -12.83 -16.11
CA LYS A 1126 -9.88 -13.08 -14.88
C LYS A 1126 -10.38 -12.37 -13.61
N PRO A 1127 -10.99 -11.16 -13.65
CA PRO A 1127 -11.65 -10.58 -12.48
C PRO A 1127 -12.73 -11.50 -11.86
N LEU A 1128 -13.35 -12.38 -12.65
CA LEU A 1128 -14.28 -13.40 -12.15
C LEU A 1128 -13.56 -14.48 -11.35
N ALA A 1129 -12.36 -14.90 -11.77
CA ALA A 1129 -11.53 -15.83 -11.01
C ALA A 1129 -11.15 -15.24 -9.64
N VAL A 1130 -10.79 -13.94 -9.58
CA VAL A 1130 -10.53 -13.25 -8.31
C VAL A 1130 -11.74 -13.33 -7.37
N ASN A 1131 -12.96 -13.11 -7.87
CA ASN A 1131 -14.17 -13.26 -7.06
C ASN A 1131 -14.32 -14.67 -6.46
N ARG A 1132 -13.93 -15.72 -7.18
CA ARG A 1132 -13.94 -17.10 -6.68
C ARG A 1132 -12.89 -17.33 -5.59
N ILE A 1133 -11.67 -16.83 -5.81
CA ILE A 1133 -10.58 -16.88 -4.82
C ILE A 1133 -11.03 -16.23 -3.52
N LEU A 1134 -11.52 -14.98 -3.57
CA LEU A 1134 -11.94 -14.23 -2.37
C LEU A 1134 -13.08 -14.93 -1.60
N ALA A 1135 -14.03 -15.56 -2.29
CA ALA A 1135 -15.15 -16.23 -1.62
C ALA A 1135 -14.74 -17.50 -0.84
N LEU A 1136 -13.63 -18.14 -1.20
CA LEU A 1136 -13.13 -19.34 -0.51
C LEU A 1136 -12.40 -19.02 0.80
N VAL A 1137 -11.94 -17.77 0.97
CA VAL A 1137 -11.11 -17.33 2.11
C VAL A 1137 -11.81 -17.55 3.44
N HIS A 1138 -13.06 -17.10 3.57
CA HIS A 1138 -13.79 -17.17 4.84
C HIS A 1138 -13.98 -18.62 5.30
N GLN A 1139 -14.35 -19.51 4.37
CA GLN A 1139 -14.51 -20.92 4.66
C GLN A 1139 -13.16 -21.60 4.96
N ALA A 1140 -12.10 -21.27 4.22
CA ALA A 1140 -10.75 -21.78 4.48
C ALA A 1140 -10.22 -21.34 5.87
N ALA A 1141 -10.52 -20.12 6.30
CA ALA A 1141 -10.19 -19.61 7.63
C ALA A 1141 -11.03 -20.28 8.74
N GLU A 1142 -12.30 -20.59 8.49
CA GLU A 1142 -13.14 -21.38 9.40
C GLU A 1142 -12.64 -22.82 9.54
N ASP A 1143 -12.31 -23.49 8.43
CA ASP A 1143 -11.78 -24.85 8.42
C ASP A 1143 -10.45 -24.94 9.18
N ALA A 1144 -9.57 -23.95 8.99
CA ALA A 1144 -8.34 -23.82 9.77
C ALA A 1144 -8.65 -23.61 11.26
N ARG A 1145 -9.57 -22.72 11.62
CA ARG A 1145 -9.99 -22.56 13.03
C ARG A 1145 -10.58 -23.83 13.64
N ALA A 1146 -11.18 -24.69 12.84
CA ALA A 1146 -11.74 -25.97 13.29
C ALA A 1146 -10.69 -27.10 13.42
N GLY A 1147 -9.40 -26.84 13.15
CA GLY A 1147 -8.34 -27.83 13.22
C GLY A 1147 -8.24 -28.75 11.99
N SER A 1148 -8.93 -28.43 10.88
CA SER A 1148 -8.99 -29.25 9.66
C SER A 1148 -8.02 -28.77 8.57
N HIS A 1149 -6.80 -28.38 8.96
CA HIS A 1149 -5.81 -27.74 8.08
C HIS A 1149 -5.32 -28.65 6.95
N GLU A 1150 -5.19 -29.96 7.19
CA GLU A 1150 -4.65 -30.91 6.20
C GLU A 1150 -5.71 -31.39 5.19
N ASP A 1151 -7.01 -31.28 5.52
CA ASP A 1151 -8.12 -31.87 4.76
C ASP A 1151 -9.16 -30.82 4.28
N SER A 1152 -8.86 -29.51 4.32
CA SER A 1152 -9.82 -28.49 3.87
C SER A 1152 -9.99 -28.52 2.34
N PRO A 1153 -11.20 -28.82 1.81
CA PRO A 1153 -11.45 -28.75 0.38
C PRO A 1153 -11.51 -27.30 -0.12
N ALA A 1154 -11.91 -26.36 0.74
CA ALA A 1154 -11.98 -24.93 0.41
C ALA A 1154 -10.58 -24.36 0.16
N PHE A 1155 -9.60 -24.72 1.01
CA PHE A 1155 -8.22 -24.30 0.82
C PHE A 1155 -7.56 -24.95 -0.39
N HIS A 1156 -7.77 -26.24 -0.65
CA HIS A 1156 -7.25 -26.88 -1.85
C HIS A 1156 -7.76 -26.20 -3.13
N ASN A 1157 -9.05 -25.86 -3.19
CA ASN A 1157 -9.62 -25.13 -4.32
C ASN A 1157 -9.09 -23.69 -4.40
N LEU A 1158 -8.84 -23.03 -3.26
CA LEU A 1158 -8.23 -21.69 -3.22
C LEU A 1158 -6.82 -21.75 -3.81
N HIS A 1159 -6.01 -22.71 -3.35
CA HIS A 1159 -4.64 -22.91 -3.80
C HIS A 1159 -4.56 -23.21 -5.30
N GLU A 1160 -5.40 -24.12 -5.81
CA GLU A 1160 -5.46 -24.45 -7.24
C GLU A 1160 -5.83 -23.24 -8.09
N GLN A 1161 -6.84 -22.46 -7.68
CA GLN A 1161 -7.24 -21.26 -8.42
C GLN A 1161 -6.19 -20.13 -8.37
N VAL A 1162 -5.45 -20.01 -7.28
CA VAL A 1162 -4.34 -19.06 -7.18
C VAL A 1162 -3.20 -19.48 -8.10
N ASP A 1163 -2.81 -20.75 -8.10
CA ASP A 1163 -1.76 -21.26 -8.99
C ASP A 1163 -2.13 -21.06 -10.47
N ASP A 1164 -3.36 -21.41 -10.86
CA ASP A 1164 -3.90 -21.17 -12.21
C ASP A 1164 -3.87 -19.68 -12.58
N TYR A 1165 -4.14 -18.79 -11.61
CA TYR A 1165 -4.10 -17.35 -11.84
C TYR A 1165 -2.66 -16.84 -12.09
N LEU A 1166 -1.68 -17.38 -11.36
CA LEU A 1166 -0.27 -16.98 -11.45
C LEU A 1166 0.42 -17.42 -12.75
N GLU A 1167 -0.04 -18.48 -13.43
CA GLU A 1167 0.57 -18.94 -14.69
C GLU A 1167 0.55 -17.84 -15.76
N ASP A 1168 -0.57 -17.10 -15.84
CA ASP A 1168 -0.86 -16.14 -16.91
C ASP A 1168 -0.88 -14.66 -16.45
N SER A 1169 -0.79 -14.34 -15.16
CA SER A 1169 -0.81 -12.96 -14.62
C SER A 1169 0.44 -12.66 -13.81
N TRP A 1170 1.41 -11.98 -14.43
CA TRP A 1170 2.73 -11.80 -13.85
C TRP A 1170 2.78 -10.48 -13.08
N GLY A 1171 2.02 -9.46 -13.52
CA GLY A 1171 1.91 -8.17 -12.84
C GLY A 1171 3.18 -7.31 -12.96
N SER A 1172 3.27 -6.27 -12.13
CA SER A 1172 4.47 -5.43 -12.03
C SER A 1172 5.36 -5.92 -10.88
N GLY A 1173 6.67 -5.75 -11.01
CA GLY A 1173 7.61 -5.98 -9.90
C GLY A 1173 7.60 -4.86 -8.85
N VAL A 1174 7.01 -3.70 -9.16
CA VAL A 1174 7.09 -2.49 -8.32
C VAL A 1174 6.02 -2.48 -7.23
N ASP A 1175 4.78 -2.85 -7.58
CA ASP A 1175 3.62 -2.74 -6.70
C ASP A 1175 2.90 -4.07 -6.58
N LEU A 1176 2.35 -4.33 -5.39
CA LEU A 1176 1.47 -5.46 -5.16
C LEU A 1176 0.21 -5.36 -6.06
N PRO A 1177 -0.11 -6.39 -6.87
CA PRO A 1177 -1.33 -6.42 -7.65
C PRO A 1177 -2.60 -6.19 -6.80
N GLU A 1178 -3.58 -5.48 -7.36
CA GLU A 1178 -4.83 -5.12 -6.67
C GLU A 1178 -5.58 -6.34 -6.10
N TRP A 1179 -5.61 -7.46 -6.84
CA TRP A 1179 -6.27 -8.69 -6.38
C TRP A 1179 -5.63 -9.29 -5.12
N LEU A 1180 -4.30 -9.14 -4.93
CA LEU A 1180 -3.61 -9.58 -3.73
C LEU A 1180 -3.91 -8.66 -2.54
N ARG A 1181 -3.99 -7.33 -2.76
CA ARG A 1181 -4.46 -6.39 -1.72
C ARG A 1181 -5.89 -6.68 -1.28
N LEU A 1182 -6.77 -7.05 -2.22
CA LEU A 1182 -8.13 -7.49 -1.92
C LEU A 1182 -8.13 -8.81 -1.14
N LEU A 1183 -7.25 -9.74 -1.51
CA LEU A 1183 -7.09 -11.01 -0.80
C LEU A 1183 -6.60 -10.80 0.63
N GLU A 1184 -5.57 -9.97 0.82
CA GLU A 1184 -5.04 -9.59 2.14
C GLU A 1184 -6.14 -9.03 3.04
N LYS A 1185 -6.91 -8.07 2.51
CA LYS A 1185 -8.02 -7.48 3.25
C LYS A 1185 -9.06 -8.53 3.68
N GLU A 1186 -9.49 -9.39 2.77
CA GLU A 1186 -10.46 -10.46 3.07
C GLU A 1186 -9.89 -11.50 4.05
N VAL A 1187 -8.59 -11.80 4.00
CA VAL A 1187 -7.90 -12.70 4.95
C VAL A 1187 -7.87 -12.08 6.35
N VAL A 1188 -7.49 -10.81 6.48
CA VAL A 1188 -7.51 -10.07 7.76
C VAL A 1188 -8.91 -10.05 8.35
N ASP A 1189 -9.91 -9.67 7.54
CA ASP A 1189 -11.32 -9.62 7.95
C ASP A 1189 -11.83 -11.02 8.39
N ALA A 1190 -11.38 -12.10 7.74
CA ALA A 1190 -11.78 -13.47 8.07
C ALA A 1190 -11.14 -14.02 9.35
N ILE A 1191 -9.88 -13.67 9.65
CA ILE A 1191 -9.15 -14.16 10.83
C ILE A 1191 -9.60 -13.43 12.10
N GLN A 1192 -9.94 -12.14 11.99
CA GLN A 1192 -10.29 -11.26 13.12
C GLN A 1192 -11.71 -10.65 13.00
N PRO A 1193 -12.78 -11.46 12.86
CA PRO A 1193 -14.13 -10.93 12.64
C PRO A 1193 -14.67 -10.09 13.80
N GLU A 1194 -14.16 -10.32 15.01
CA GLU A 1194 -14.54 -9.60 16.23
C GLU A 1194 -13.71 -8.35 16.48
N GLU A 1195 -12.70 -8.03 15.67
CA GLU A 1195 -11.96 -6.80 15.88
C GLU A 1195 -12.86 -5.58 15.60
N GLY A 1196 -12.68 -4.54 16.40
CA GLY A 1196 -13.49 -3.32 16.27
C GLY A 1196 -13.25 -2.60 14.95
N GLY A 1197 -12.16 -2.93 14.25
CA GLY A 1197 -11.72 -2.23 13.05
C GLY A 1197 -11.27 -0.80 13.34
N ARG A 1198 -10.87 -0.08 12.29
CA ARG A 1198 -10.59 1.36 12.37
C ARG A 1198 -11.91 2.16 12.34
N PRO A 1199 -12.00 3.29 13.06
CA PRO A 1199 -13.17 4.16 12.99
C PRO A 1199 -13.46 4.62 11.56
N GLY A 1200 -14.70 4.39 11.10
CA GLY A 1200 -15.18 4.71 9.76
C GLY A 1200 -16.44 5.58 9.78
N THR A 1201 -16.86 6.07 8.61
CA THR A 1201 -17.95 7.06 8.49
C THR A 1201 -19.35 6.49 8.82
N GLU A 1202 -19.54 5.18 8.64
CA GLU A 1202 -20.80 4.48 8.87
C GLU A 1202 -20.55 3.23 9.72
N ALA A 1203 -21.40 2.98 10.71
CA ALA A 1203 -21.37 1.72 11.44
C ALA A 1203 -22.03 0.58 10.64
N GLU A 1204 -21.49 -0.63 10.78
CA GLU A 1204 -22.18 -1.85 10.34
C GLU A 1204 -23.33 -2.12 11.28
N LEU A 1205 -24.55 -2.09 10.74
CA LEU A 1205 -25.76 -2.35 11.52
C LEU A 1205 -26.21 -3.79 11.24
N GLU A 1206 -26.21 -4.63 12.27
CA GLU A 1206 -26.73 -5.99 12.21
C GLU A 1206 -28.27 -5.98 12.17
N ILE A 1207 -28.82 -5.81 10.97
CA ILE A 1207 -30.27 -5.85 10.72
C ILE A 1207 -30.60 -7.17 10.00
N LEU A 1208 -31.30 -8.09 10.67
CA LEU A 1208 -31.73 -9.36 10.06
C LEU A 1208 -32.62 -9.10 8.82
N PRO A 1209 -32.38 -9.83 7.71
CA PRO A 1209 -33.11 -9.65 6.47
C PRO A 1209 -34.55 -10.19 6.54
N VAL A 1210 -35.48 -9.50 5.86
CA VAL A 1210 -36.86 -9.93 5.64
C VAL A 1210 -36.94 -10.62 4.29
N PRO A 1211 -37.13 -11.96 4.23
CA PRO A 1211 -37.15 -12.70 2.96
C PRO A 1211 -38.39 -12.34 2.13
N VAL A 1212 -38.21 -12.21 0.82
CA VAL A 1212 -39.29 -11.96 -0.14
C VAL A 1212 -39.83 -13.28 -0.70
N SER A 1213 -41.15 -13.46 -0.77
CA SER A 1213 -41.73 -14.64 -1.42
C SER A 1213 -41.71 -14.54 -2.97
N LYS A 1214 -41.68 -15.67 -3.68
CA LYS A 1214 -41.66 -15.72 -5.17
C LYS A 1214 -42.83 -14.94 -5.80
N ALA A 1215 -43.99 -14.90 -5.15
CA ALA A 1215 -45.15 -14.11 -5.61
C ALA A 1215 -44.92 -12.59 -5.47
N GLN A 1216 -44.43 -12.15 -4.30
CA GLN A 1216 -44.10 -10.74 -4.06
C GLN A 1216 -43.00 -10.23 -4.99
N PHE A 1217 -41.99 -11.07 -5.28
CA PHE A 1217 -40.95 -10.74 -6.26
C PHE A 1217 -41.52 -10.52 -7.67
N ARG A 1218 -42.34 -11.46 -8.16
CA ARG A 1218 -42.99 -11.33 -9.49
C ARG A 1218 -43.89 -10.11 -9.59
N ASP A 1219 -44.60 -9.78 -8.51
CA ASP A 1219 -45.44 -8.58 -8.47
C ASP A 1219 -44.60 -7.30 -8.53
N GLN A 1220 -43.46 -7.24 -7.83
CA GLN A 1220 -42.53 -6.11 -7.90
C GLN A 1220 -41.91 -5.95 -9.30
N VAL A 1221 -41.47 -7.03 -9.94
CA VAL A 1221 -40.91 -7.03 -11.31
C VAL A 1221 -41.94 -6.53 -12.33
N ARG A 1222 -43.21 -6.92 -12.21
CA ARG A 1222 -44.29 -6.44 -13.11
C ARG A 1222 -44.52 -4.94 -13.06
N ILE A 1223 -44.32 -4.33 -11.90
CA ILE A 1223 -44.56 -2.89 -11.68
C ILE A 1223 -43.26 -2.08 -11.53
N TRP A 1224 -42.12 -2.67 -11.89
CA TRP A 1224 -40.77 -2.15 -11.60
C TRP A 1224 -40.56 -0.70 -12.02
N ARG A 1225 -40.96 -0.34 -13.25
CA ARG A 1225 -40.81 1.01 -13.81
C ARG A 1225 -41.93 1.99 -13.45
N SER A 1226 -43.00 1.53 -12.80
CA SER A 1226 -44.14 2.40 -12.48
C SER A 1226 -43.78 3.43 -11.40
N SER A 1227 -44.40 4.61 -11.41
CA SER A 1227 -44.13 5.65 -10.39
C SER A 1227 -44.53 5.18 -8.98
N LEU A 1228 -43.75 5.55 -7.96
CA LEU A 1228 -44.09 5.32 -6.54
C LEU A 1228 -45.18 6.30 -6.04
N SER A 1229 -45.54 7.31 -6.84
CA SER A 1229 -46.63 8.26 -6.56
C SER A 1229 -47.99 7.68 -6.95
N ALA A 1230 -48.93 7.64 -6.01
CA ALA A 1230 -50.32 7.29 -6.29
C ALA A 1230 -51.09 8.37 -7.11
N LYS A 1231 -50.49 9.55 -7.36
CA LYS A 1231 -51.17 10.70 -7.99
C LYS A 1231 -51.10 10.75 -9.52
N ASP A 1232 -50.34 9.89 -10.18
CA ASP A 1232 -50.20 9.90 -11.65
C ASP A 1232 -50.88 8.71 -12.35
N LYS A 1233 -51.92 8.13 -11.75
CA LYS A 1233 -52.70 7.05 -12.39
C LYS A 1233 -53.51 7.48 -13.62
N ASP A 1234 -53.56 8.78 -13.95
CA ASP A 1234 -54.40 9.31 -15.03
C ASP A 1234 -53.65 9.95 -16.22
N ALA A 1235 -52.32 9.83 -16.34
CA ALA A 1235 -51.58 10.58 -17.37
C ALA A 1235 -50.75 9.78 -18.38
N ASP A 1236 -50.72 8.43 -18.35
CA ASP A 1236 -49.82 7.68 -19.23
C ASP A 1236 -50.50 6.54 -20.00
N THR A 1237 -51.23 6.92 -21.05
CA THR A 1237 -51.44 6.08 -22.23
C THR A 1237 -50.94 6.83 -23.46
N GLY A 1238 -49.64 6.77 -23.73
CA GLY A 1238 -49.04 7.18 -24.99
C GLY A 1238 -47.77 6.36 -25.25
N PRO A 1239 -47.69 5.54 -26.31
CA PRO A 1239 -46.48 4.78 -26.59
C PRO A 1239 -45.38 5.73 -27.08
N VAL A 1240 -44.24 5.76 -26.37
CA VAL A 1240 -43.01 6.44 -26.83
C VAL A 1240 -42.26 5.45 -27.72
N ASP A 1241 -42.69 5.34 -28.97
CA ASP A 1241 -41.84 4.94 -30.09
C ASP A 1241 -41.38 6.22 -30.80
N GLY A 1242 -40.08 6.49 -30.78
CA GLY A 1242 -39.52 7.70 -31.35
C GLY A 1242 -38.00 7.71 -31.35
N ALA A 1243 -37.39 6.70 -31.98
CA ALA A 1243 -36.01 6.76 -32.41
C ALA A 1243 -35.86 7.89 -33.46
N GLY A 1244 -35.33 9.03 -33.02
CA GLY A 1244 -34.89 10.13 -33.88
C GLY A 1244 -33.37 10.17 -33.92
N SER A 1245 -32.81 9.59 -34.98
CA SER A 1245 -31.43 9.76 -35.40
C SER A 1245 -31.13 11.23 -35.71
N THR A 1246 -30.16 11.82 -35.04
CA THR A 1246 -29.41 12.98 -35.54
C THR A 1246 -27.97 12.84 -35.10
N GLU A 1247 -27.11 12.54 -36.08
CA GLU A 1247 -25.66 12.73 -36.06
C GLU A 1247 -25.32 14.19 -35.77
N ALA A 1248 -24.39 14.41 -34.83
CA ALA A 1248 -23.39 15.48 -34.82
C ALA A 1248 -22.29 15.10 -33.83
#